data_AF-A0A834ST87-F1
#
_entry.id   AF-A0A834ST87-F1
#
_cell.length_a   1.000
_cell.length_b   1.000
_cell.length_c   1.000
_cell.angle_alpha   90.00
_cell.angle_beta   90.00
_cell.angle_gamma   90.00
#
_symmetry.space_group_name_H-M   'P 1'
#
loop_
_entity.id
_entity.type
_entity.pdbx_description
1 polymer ?
#
loop_
_entity_poly.entity_id
_entity_poly.type
_entity_poly.pdbx_seq_one_letter_code
_entity_poly.pdbx_strand_id
1 'polypeptide(L)'
;MSLLWTQLIPAISLFLYLSLFGPRIALAVSSDAGDVLLFQNRHQGSRPAMVLPLYRSAPDSSVATINPHRKLQRSESQRHPNARMRLYDDLLLNGYYTTRLWIGTPPQRFALIVDTGSTVTYVPCSTCVHCGKHQDPKFQPDMSSTYEPVKCTMDCNCDNDRMQCVYERQYAEMSTSSGVLGEDVISFGNQSDLAPQRAVFGCENSETGDLYSQHADGIMGLGRGDLSIVDQLVEKNVISDSFSLCYGGMDVGGGAMVLGGISPPSDMVFTHSDPGRSPYYNINLKEIHVAGKRLPLKPSVFDGKHGTVLDSGTTYAYLPEAAFLAFKEAIKKELHSFRQINGPDPNFNDICFSGAGTDVSQLSKNFPVVDMVFGNGHKLSLSPENYLFRHSKVRGAYCLGVFQNGKDPTTLLGGIIVRNTLVMYDREHSKVGFWKTNCSELWERLHISGAPSPMPPNTKETNSTDAFEPSVAPSASNHDLLPGELEIAQVTFVISFNISYLDMKPHVKELAVLIAHELGVNISQVHLMNFTSSGNGSVSRWAITPGASADSISNATAMSIISRLTEHRLQLPSTFGSYKLVDWNVVAPSKRTWWEQYYMVLGLAFLLTLLLGLLAIAMFLIWKSRQQTVHSYKPVDEAVPEQELQPL
;
A
#
# COMPACT_ATOMS: atom_id res chain seq x y z
N MET A 1 31.81 12.90 -46.48
CA MET A 1 32.44 14.05 -47.17
C MET A 1 31.93 15.33 -46.50
N SER A 2 32.71 16.25 -45.92
CA SER A 2 33.99 16.92 -46.32
C SER A 2 33.75 18.06 -47.32
N LEU A 3 34.24 19.31 -47.19
CA LEU A 3 35.10 20.02 -46.21
C LEU A 3 34.46 21.42 -45.90
N LEU A 4 34.68 22.16 -44.79
CA LEU A 4 35.88 22.65 -44.04
C LEU A 4 36.51 23.97 -44.60
N TRP A 5 37.33 24.65 -43.77
CA TRP A 5 37.95 26.02 -43.87
C TRP A 5 37.08 27.17 -43.28
N THR A 6 37.25 27.75 -42.07
CA THR A 6 38.39 28.28 -41.23
C THR A 6 38.81 29.74 -41.59
N GLN A 7 39.25 30.68 -40.70
CA GLN A 7 39.97 30.65 -39.39
C GLN A 7 39.72 31.88 -38.43
N LEU A 8 40.02 31.71 -37.12
CA LEU A 8 40.53 32.65 -36.04
C LEU A 8 39.78 33.99 -35.67
N ILE A 9 39.73 34.59 -34.44
CA ILE A 9 40.24 34.41 -33.02
C ILE A 9 41.72 34.85 -32.77
N PRO A 10 42.18 35.64 -31.73
CA PRO A 10 41.72 35.75 -30.30
C PRO A 10 41.85 37.13 -29.50
N ALA A 11 41.53 37.09 -28.18
CA ALA A 11 42.23 37.73 -27.00
C ALA A 11 42.09 39.27 -26.64
N ILE A 12 42.24 39.80 -25.39
CA ILE A 12 42.27 39.29 -23.96
C ILE A 12 42.14 40.45 -22.89
N SER A 13 41.51 40.18 -21.73
CA SER A 13 41.67 40.73 -20.32
C SER A 13 41.52 42.21 -19.85
N LEU A 14 41.08 42.32 -18.56
CA LEU A 14 41.32 43.39 -17.52
C LEU A 14 40.76 44.81 -17.79
N PHE A 15 40.47 45.73 -16.84
CA PHE A 15 40.45 45.89 -15.35
C PHE A 15 39.28 46.91 -15.06
N LEU A 16 38.62 47.15 -13.91
CA LEU A 16 38.78 47.02 -12.43
C LEU A 16 39.69 48.07 -11.72
N TYR A 17 39.20 48.65 -10.59
CA TYR A 17 39.79 49.78 -9.80
C TYR A 17 39.82 51.14 -10.58
N LEU A 18 39.66 52.36 -10.05
CA LEU A 18 39.32 52.99 -8.74
C LEU A 18 38.32 54.15 -9.01
N SER A 19 37.26 54.44 -8.25
CA SER A 19 37.17 55.08 -6.91
C SER A 19 37.92 56.42 -6.73
N LEU A 20 37.20 57.52 -6.44
CA LEU A 20 37.52 58.56 -5.43
C LEU A 20 36.62 59.80 -5.61
N PHE A 21 35.67 60.02 -4.69
CA PHE A 21 35.34 61.32 -4.06
C PHE A 21 34.15 61.12 -3.08
N GLY A 22 34.30 61.58 -1.84
CA GLY A 22 33.18 61.76 -0.90
C GLY A 22 32.50 63.14 -1.08
N PRO A 23 31.55 63.52 -0.22
CA PRO A 23 31.87 63.65 1.20
C PRO A 23 30.79 63.20 2.21
N ARG A 24 31.22 63.26 3.47
CA ARG A 24 30.48 63.12 4.73
C ARG A 24 29.15 63.91 4.75
N ILE A 25 28.14 63.36 5.42
CA ILE A 25 27.45 64.05 6.52
C ILE A 25 27.48 63.11 7.73
N ALA A 26 27.59 63.66 8.93
CA ALA A 26 27.55 62.91 10.19
C ALA A 26 26.58 63.58 11.17
N LEU A 27 25.86 62.76 11.94
CA LEU A 27 25.35 63.11 13.26
C LEU A 27 25.64 61.93 14.19
N ALA A 28 25.93 62.25 15.45
CA ALA A 28 26.32 61.32 16.52
C ALA A 28 25.71 61.83 17.85
N VAL A 29 26.20 61.32 18.99
CA VAL A 29 25.78 61.68 20.38
C VAL A 29 24.46 60.98 20.79
N SER A 30 24.36 60.25 21.91
CA SER A 30 25.37 59.75 22.88
C SER A 30 24.97 58.30 23.29
N SER A 31 25.90 57.35 23.43
CA SER A 31 26.50 56.94 24.72
C SER A 31 25.66 57.19 25.98
N ASP A 32 25.43 56.13 26.77
CA ASP A 32 26.32 55.85 27.90
C ASP A 32 26.49 54.33 28.12
N ALA A 33 27.42 53.93 28.99
CA ALA A 33 27.72 52.55 29.36
C ALA A 33 27.62 52.32 30.88
N GLY A 34 27.50 51.07 31.33
CA GLY A 34 27.42 50.74 32.76
C GLY A 34 27.60 49.24 33.03
N ASP A 35 28.60 48.91 33.85
CA ASP A 35 29.13 47.55 34.00
C ASP A 35 28.24 46.50 34.67
N VAL A 36 28.43 45.28 34.18
CA VAL A 36 28.63 44.03 34.94
C VAL A 36 28.62 44.12 36.47
N LEU A 37 27.81 43.27 37.13
CA LEU A 37 28.24 42.56 38.34
C LEU A 37 27.44 41.25 38.57
N LEU A 38 27.97 40.38 39.43
CA LEU A 38 27.54 39.00 39.64
C LEU A 38 26.91 38.76 41.04
N PHE A 39 26.22 37.61 41.14
CA PHE A 39 25.92 36.81 42.34
C PHE A 39 24.69 37.07 43.25
N GLN A 40 24.13 35.93 43.69
CA GLN A 40 23.45 35.63 44.96
C GLN A 40 22.05 36.17 45.28
N ASN A 41 21.05 35.49 44.70
CA ASN A 41 20.15 34.56 45.44
C ASN A 41 19.86 34.86 46.93
N ARG A 42 18.62 35.31 47.24
CA ARG A 42 17.94 34.99 48.52
C ARG A 42 16.41 35.06 48.41
N HIS A 43 15.71 34.22 49.18
CA HIS A 43 14.25 34.26 49.29
C HIS A 43 13.74 35.54 49.98
N GLN A 44 12.62 36.11 49.50
CA GLN A 44 11.36 36.11 50.24
C GLN A 44 10.18 36.30 49.26
N GLY A 45 8.97 35.86 49.62
CA GLY A 45 7.84 35.75 48.68
C GLY A 45 6.71 36.76 48.87
N SER A 46 5.98 37.03 47.79
CA SER A 46 4.61 37.56 47.81
C SER A 46 3.85 37.07 46.56
N ARG A 47 2.53 36.87 46.68
CA ARG A 47 1.66 36.47 45.56
C ARG A 47 0.84 37.68 45.07
N PRO A 48 0.78 37.97 43.76
CA PRO A 48 -0.35 38.67 43.16
C PRO A 48 -1.58 37.75 43.16
N ALA A 49 -2.78 38.30 43.39
CA ALA A 49 -4.02 37.54 43.35
C ALA A 49 -4.59 37.46 41.92
N MET A 50 -5.11 36.30 41.54
CA MET A 50 -5.85 36.12 40.28
C MET A 50 -7.33 36.46 40.49
N VAL A 51 -7.85 37.41 39.71
CA VAL A 51 -9.25 37.85 39.80
C VAL A 51 -10.10 37.05 38.78
N LEU A 52 -10.95 36.15 39.26
CA LEU A 52 -11.97 35.49 38.43
C LEU A 52 -13.31 36.26 38.49
N PRO A 53 -13.92 36.62 37.35
CA PRO A 53 -15.27 37.16 37.31
C PRO A 53 -16.31 36.04 37.45
N LEU A 54 -16.82 35.82 38.67
CA LEU A 54 -17.91 34.88 38.93
C LEU A 54 -19.28 35.44 38.50
N TYR A 55 -19.71 35.11 37.28
CA TYR A 55 -21.11 35.30 36.90
C TYR A 55 -22.01 34.26 37.60
N ARG A 56 -23.07 34.74 38.27
CA ARG A 56 -24.12 33.89 38.86
C ARG A 56 -25.30 33.80 37.90
N SER A 57 -25.65 32.59 37.49
CA SER A 57 -26.94 32.27 36.87
C SER A 57 -27.87 31.65 37.90
N ALA A 58 -29.11 32.12 37.98
CA ALA A 58 -30.12 31.58 38.90
C ALA A 58 -30.82 30.32 38.31
N PRO A 59 -31.34 29.41 39.15
CA PRO A 59 -32.02 28.20 38.69
C PRO A 59 -33.51 28.44 38.44
N ASP A 60 -33.90 28.71 37.19
CA ASP A 60 -35.32 28.73 36.78
C ASP A 60 -35.86 27.30 36.58
N SER A 61 -36.84 26.92 37.39
CA SER A 61 -37.40 25.56 37.46
C SER A 61 -38.68 25.39 36.63
N SER A 62 -38.53 25.34 35.30
CA SER A 62 -39.62 24.96 34.39
C SER A 62 -39.58 23.46 34.05
N VAL A 63 -40.55 22.70 34.56
CA VAL A 63 -40.68 21.25 34.30
C VAL A 63 -41.25 21.01 32.89
N ALA A 64 -40.36 20.97 31.90
CA ALA A 64 -40.70 20.59 30.53
C ALA A 64 -40.71 19.06 30.37
N THR A 65 -41.88 18.47 30.13
CA THR A 65 -42.06 17.02 29.98
C THR A 65 -41.24 16.48 28.81
N ILE A 66 -40.19 15.69 29.11
CA ILE A 66 -39.27 15.17 28.08
C ILE A 66 -39.96 14.07 27.27
N ASN A 67 -40.44 14.43 26.08
CA ASN A 67 -41.03 13.50 25.13
C ASN A 67 -39.93 12.64 24.46
N PRO A 68 -39.86 11.31 24.72
CA PRO A 68 -38.67 10.50 24.44
C PRO A 68 -38.26 10.45 22.96
N HIS A 69 -39.22 10.55 22.04
CA HIS A 69 -38.95 10.54 20.59
C HIS A 69 -38.03 11.68 20.13
N ARG A 70 -38.06 12.84 20.79
CA ARG A 70 -37.19 13.98 20.44
C ARG A 70 -35.72 13.76 20.83
N LYS A 71 -35.42 12.78 21.68
CA LYS A 71 -34.04 12.41 22.04
C LYS A 71 -33.40 11.47 21.01
N LEU A 72 -34.19 10.60 20.39
CA LEU A 72 -33.75 9.68 19.32
C LEU A 72 -33.29 10.44 18.07
N GLN A 73 -34.12 11.35 17.54
CA GLN A 73 -33.76 12.13 16.33
C GLN A 73 -32.50 13.01 16.50
N ARG A 74 -32.15 13.42 17.73
CA ARG A 74 -30.89 14.14 17.98
C ARG A 74 -29.66 13.21 17.93
N SER A 75 -29.83 11.91 18.14
CA SER A 75 -28.73 10.92 18.12
C SER A 75 -28.26 10.58 16.71
N GLU A 76 -29.11 10.72 15.69
CA GLU A 76 -28.73 10.54 14.28
C GLU A 76 -28.10 11.83 13.70
N SER A 77 -28.50 13.00 14.23
CA SER A 77 -28.10 14.32 13.74
C SER A 77 -26.64 14.75 14.03
N GLN A 78 -25.84 13.93 14.74
CA GLN A 78 -24.43 14.24 15.07
C GLN A 78 -23.49 13.05 14.80
N ARG A 79 -23.81 12.20 13.83
CA ARG A 79 -22.88 11.15 13.38
C ARG A 79 -21.87 11.76 12.41
N HIS A 80 -20.68 12.11 12.92
CA HIS A 80 -19.57 12.51 12.05
C HIS A 80 -19.23 11.37 11.07
N PRO A 81 -18.87 11.69 9.81
CA PRO A 81 -18.39 10.67 8.88
C PRO A 81 -17.04 10.10 9.34
N ASN A 82 -16.79 8.83 9.01
CA ASN A 82 -15.58 8.13 9.38
C ASN A 82 -14.78 7.70 8.14
N ALA A 83 -13.47 7.87 8.19
CA ALA A 83 -12.57 7.34 7.17
C ALA A 83 -12.27 5.87 7.49
N ARG A 84 -13.06 4.94 6.93
CA ARG A 84 -12.77 3.51 6.98
C ARG A 84 -11.74 3.17 5.91
N MET A 85 -10.61 2.63 6.32
CA MET A 85 -9.51 2.30 5.41
C MET A 85 -9.01 0.88 5.66
N ARG A 86 -8.53 0.23 4.61
CA ARG A 86 -7.89 -1.09 4.71
C ARG A 86 -6.43 -0.91 5.14
N LEU A 87 -5.95 -1.85 5.96
CA LEU A 87 -4.53 -2.02 6.23
C LEU A 87 -3.96 -3.15 5.36
N TYR A 88 -2.71 -2.98 4.96
CA TYR A 88 -1.92 -3.85 4.10
C TYR A 88 -0.59 -4.18 4.80
N ASP A 89 0.19 -5.06 4.19
CA ASP A 89 1.52 -5.50 4.68
C ASP A 89 1.46 -6.24 6.02
N ASP A 90 2.62 -6.68 6.54
CA ASP A 90 2.71 -7.41 7.80
C ASP A 90 4.06 -7.26 8.51
N LEU A 91 4.03 -7.56 9.81
CA LEU A 91 5.16 -7.44 10.74
C LEU A 91 6.29 -8.45 10.52
N LEU A 92 6.11 -9.48 9.69
CA LEU A 92 7.11 -10.54 9.46
C LEU A 92 7.90 -10.32 8.18
N LEU A 93 7.26 -9.77 7.13
CA LEU A 93 7.89 -9.45 5.85
C LEU A 93 8.40 -8.00 5.80
N ASN A 94 7.58 -7.04 6.21
CA ASN A 94 7.87 -5.60 6.04
C ASN A 94 8.12 -4.89 7.38
N GLY A 95 7.77 -5.51 8.51
CA GLY A 95 7.97 -4.94 9.85
C GLY A 95 6.91 -3.92 10.29
N TYR A 96 6.03 -3.50 9.39
CA TYR A 96 4.98 -2.51 9.62
C TYR A 96 3.69 -2.84 8.84
N TYR A 97 2.61 -2.11 9.15
CA TYR A 97 1.38 -2.10 8.37
C TYR A 97 1.24 -0.76 7.66
N THR A 98 0.85 -0.79 6.38
CA THR A 98 0.55 0.42 5.61
C THR A 98 -0.95 0.57 5.38
N THR A 99 -1.39 1.79 5.06
CA THR A 99 -2.69 2.03 4.43
C THR A 99 -2.51 2.64 3.04
N ARG A 100 -3.59 3.03 2.36
CA ARG A 100 -3.52 3.78 1.10
C ARG A 100 -4.18 5.14 1.26
N LEU A 101 -3.39 6.19 1.05
CA LEU A 101 -3.85 7.58 0.99
C LEU A 101 -3.71 8.07 -0.45
N TRP A 102 -4.62 8.93 -0.88
CA TRP A 102 -4.54 9.62 -2.16
C TRP A 102 -4.36 11.11 -1.93
N ILE A 103 -3.45 11.75 -2.66
CA ILE A 103 -3.09 13.18 -2.53
C ILE A 103 -3.16 13.83 -3.92
N GLY A 104 -3.83 14.98 -4.01
CA GLY A 104 -3.85 15.85 -5.19
C GLY A 104 -5.05 15.74 -6.12
N THR A 105 -5.07 16.61 -7.12
CA THR A 105 -6.12 16.67 -8.16
C THR A 105 -5.49 16.74 -9.55
N PRO A 106 -5.42 15.63 -10.32
CA PRO A 106 -5.98 14.31 -10.03
C PRO A 106 -5.24 13.55 -8.91
N PRO A 107 -5.90 12.60 -8.22
CA PRO A 107 -5.33 11.98 -7.02
C PRO A 107 -4.23 10.96 -7.30
N GLN A 108 -3.06 11.20 -6.74
CA GLN A 108 -1.88 10.32 -6.75
C GLN A 108 -1.93 9.41 -5.51
N ARG A 109 -1.58 8.12 -5.62
CA ARG A 109 -1.80 7.11 -4.55
C ARG A 109 -0.49 6.70 -3.88
N PHE A 110 -0.49 6.63 -2.55
CA PHE A 110 0.68 6.29 -1.72
C PHE A 110 0.38 5.20 -0.68
N ALA A 111 1.38 4.35 -0.42
CA ALA A 111 1.45 3.31 0.59
C ALA A 111 2.13 3.81 1.86
N LEU A 112 1.36 4.38 2.78
CA LEU A 112 1.92 5.03 3.98
C LEU A 112 1.92 4.10 5.19
N ILE A 113 3.06 4.01 5.90
CA ILE A 113 3.16 3.36 7.21
C ILE A 113 2.22 4.06 8.18
N VAL A 114 1.40 3.31 8.91
CA VAL A 114 0.45 3.87 9.88
C VAL A 114 1.15 4.00 11.23
N ASP A 115 1.54 5.21 11.61
CA ASP A 115 2.49 5.46 12.71
C ASP A 115 1.92 6.40 13.79
N THR A 116 1.63 5.84 14.96
CA THR A 116 1.18 6.57 16.15
C THR A 116 2.30 7.24 16.96
N GLY A 117 3.56 6.95 16.64
CA GLY A 117 4.74 7.62 17.17
C GLY A 117 5.05 8.93 16.43
N SER A 118 4.84 8.98 15.11
CA SER A 118 5.04 10.19 14.29
C SER A 118 3.89 11.20 14.40
N THR A 119 4.25 12.48 14.46
CA THR A 119 3.35 13.64 14.44
C THR A 119 3.26 14.34 13.07
N VAL A 120 3.72 13.69 12.00
CA VAL A 120 3.71 14.23 10.62
C VAL A 120 3.26 13.14 9.64
N THR A 121 2.37 13.50 8.72
CA THR A 121 2.12 12.70 7.49
C THR A 121 2.97 13.24 6.35
N TYR A 122 3.66 12.37 5.60
CA TYR A 122 4.57 12.78 4.52
C TYR A 122 4.72 11.75 3.39
N VAL A 123 5.23 12.22 2.25
CA VAL A 123 5.61 11.45 1.05
C VAL A 123 6.86 12.07 0.38
N PRO A 124 7.66 11.27 -0.36
CA PRO A 124 8.75 11.79 -1.17
C PRO A 124 8.23 12.49 -2.41
N CYS A 125 8.65 13.74 -2.58
CA CYS A 125 8.36 14.54 -3.76
C CYS A 125 9.29 14.21 -4.92
N SER A 126 8.86 14.50 -6.15
CA SER A 126 9.62 14.22 -7.37
C SER A 126 10.92 15.01 -7.50
N THR A 127 11.04 16.11 -6.75
CA THR A 127 12.29 16.87 -6.52
C THR A 127 13.32 16.12 -5.68
N CYS A 128 12.92 15.06 -4.95
CA CYS A 128 13.79 14.42 -3.98
C CYS A 128 14.84 13.50 -4.60
N VAL A 129 16.05 14.05 -4.72
CA VAL A 129 17.27 13.34 -5.15
C VAL A 129 17.94 12.52 -4.03
N HIS A 130 17.53 12.72 -2.77
CA HIS A 130 18.06 12.03 -1.59
C HIS A 130 17.01 11.17 -0.85
N CYS A 131 15.95 10.78 -1.56
CA CYS A 131 14.94 9.82 -1.10
C CYS A 131 15.10 8.51 -1.88
N GLY A 132 14.69 7.40 -1.28
CA GLY A 132 14.81 6.05 -1.81
C GLY A 132 13.97 5.77 -3.06
N LYS A 133 13.73 4.46 -3.27
CA LYS A 133 12.81 3.97 -4.30
C LYS A 133 11.82 2.97 -3.68
N HIS A 134 10.62 3.48 -3.46
CA HIS A 134 9.53 2.81 -2.75
C HIS A 134 8.60 2.08 -3.74
N GLN A 135 7.39 1.72 -3.28
CA GLN A 135 6.39 0.96 -4.03
C GLN A 135 5.82 1.74 -5.23
N ASP A 136 5.42 2.99 -5.00
CA ASP A 136 4.72 3.84 -5.96
C ASP A 136 5.56 5.08 -6.37
N PRO A 137 5.16 5.83 -7.42
CA PRO A 137 5.91 7.01 -7.86
C PRO A 137 5.88 8.15 -6.83
N LYS A 138 7.04 8.80 -6.64
CA LYS A 138 7.19 10.04 -5.85
C LYS A 138 6.15 11.10 -6.25
N PHE A 139 5.56 11.79 -5.28
CA PHE A 139 4.51 12.79 -5.48
C PHE A 139 4.97 13.90 -6.43
N GLN A 140 4.10 14.28 -7.35
CA GLN A 140 4.33 15.30 -8.37
C GLN A 140 3.49 16.55 -8.04
N PRO A 141 4.06 17.58 -7.39
CA PRO A 141 3.31 18.79 -7.05
C PRO A 141 2.75 19.50 -8.29
N ASP A 142 3.57 19.63 -9.33
CA ASP A 142 3.21 20.32 -10.58
C ASP A 142 2.10 19.62 -11.40
N MET A 143 1.77 18.36 -11.07
CA MET A 143 0.65 17.64 -11.67
C MET A 143 -0.65 17.78 -10.86
N SER A 144 -0.62 18.39 -9.67
CA SER A 144 -1.80 18.60 -8.83
C SER A 144 -2.32 20.02 -8.95
N SER A 145 -3.53 20.16 -9.50
CA SER A 145 -4.23 21.46 -9.62
C SER A 145 -4.75 22.03 -8.29
N THR A 146 -4.55 21.33 -7.17
CA THR A 146 -4.97 21.76 -5.81
C THR A 146 -3.81 21.88 -4.80
N TYR A 147 -2.58 21.62 -5.24
CA TYR A 147 -1.37 21.77 -4.43
C TYR A 147 -1.02 23.23 -4.19
N GLU A 148 -0.78 23.58 -2.93
CA GLU A 148 -0.23 24.88 -2.53
C GLU A 148 0.98 24.67 -1.59
N PRO A 149 2.17 25.21 -1.89
CA PRO A 149 3.29 25.14 -0.95
C PRO A 149 3.01 26.02 0.28
N VAL A 150 3.22 25.48 1.48
CA VAL A 150 2.98 26.23 2.72
C VAL A 150 4.09 27.27 2.87
N LYS A 151 3.70 28.55 2.76
CA LYS A 151 4.61 29.69 2.80
C LYS A 151 5.13 29.91 4.22
N CYS A 152 6.39 30.33 4.34
CA CYS A 152 6.99 30.70 5.62
C CYS A 152 6.15 31.76 6.37
N THR A 153 5.85 31.48 7.64
CA THR A 153 5.22 32.40 8.60
C THR A 153 5.99 32.37 9.93
N MET A 154 5.57 33.16 10.93
CA MET A 154 6.16 33.08 12.28
C MET A 154 5.75 31.81 13.03
N ASP A 155 4.74 31.10 12.55
CA ASP A 155 4.11 29.95 13.20
C ASP A 155 4.68 28.60 12.70
N CYS A 156 5.72 28.62 11.87
CA CYS A 156 6.42 27.44 11.38
C CYS A 156 7.94 27.63 11.37
N ASN A 157 8.69 26.51 11.37
CA ASN A 157 10.09 26.54 10.99
C ASN A 157 10.17 26.77 9.48
N CYS A 158 11.06 27.66 9.02
CA CYS A 158 11.23 27.96 7.60
C CYS A 158 12.58 27.49 7.04
N ASP A 159 12.65 27.39 5.72
CA ASP A 159 13.88 27.25 4.96
C ASP A 159 14.82 28.47 5.11
N ASN A 160 16.06 28.32 4.65
CA ASN A 160 17.10 29.36 4.76
C ASN A 160 16.70 30.69 4.10
N ASP A 161 15.98 30.62 2.97
CA ASP A 161 15.52 31.78 2.20
C ASP A 161 14.19 32.36 2.73
N ARG A 162 13.58 31.70 3.73
CA ARG A 162 12.30 32.07 4.38
C ARG A 162 11.15 32.20 3.39
N MET A 163 11.07 31.29 2.44
CA MET A 163 10.00 31.18 1.45
C MET A 163 8.95 30.14 1.85
N GLN A 164 9.36 29.02 2.45
CA GLN A 164 8.53 27.84 2.71
C GLN A 164 8.69 27.34 4.14
N CYS A 165 7.62 26.78 4.70
CA CYS A 165 7.71 26.02 5.94
C CYS A 165 8.41 24.68 5.69
N VAL A 166 9.26 24.25 6.61
CA VAL A 166 10.01 22.98 6.56
C VAL A 166 9.69 22.12 7.78
N TYR A 167 9.96 20.82 7.64
CA TYR A 167 9.95 19.90 8.76
C TYR A 167 11.16 18.95 8.71
N GLU A 168 11.50 18.44 9.87
CA GLU A 168 12.52 17.42 10.09
C GLU A 168 11.99 16.48 11.18
N ARG A 169 12.23 15.17 11.02
CA ARG A 169 11.96 14.14 12.03
C ARG A 169 13.11 13.16 12.07
N GLN A 170 13.55 12.81 13.27
CA GLN A 170 14.46 11.70 13.52
C GLN A 170 13.72 10.61 14.30
N TYR A 171 13.94 9.36 13.89
CA TYR A 171 13.26 8.18 14.41
C TYR A 171 14.13 7.39 15.39
N ALA A 172 13.54 6.42 16.08
CA ALA A 172 14.19 5.69 17.16
C ALA A 172 15.33 4.75 16.70
N GLU A 173 15.31 4.31 15.43
CA GLU A 173 16.43 3.59 14.80
C GLU A 173 17.52 4.50 14.20
N MET A 174 17.34 5.83 14.32
CA MET A 174 18.21 6.94 13.94
C MET A 174 18.03 7.51 12.52
N SER A 175 17.20 6.93 11.66
CA SER A 175 16.83 7.50 10.36
C SER A 175 16.17 8.88 10.49
N THR A 176 16.29 9.67 9.42
CA THR A 176 15.74 11.03 9.34
C THR A 176 14.90 11.21 8.08
N SER A 177 13.73 11.85 8.23
CA SER A 177 12.92 12.40 7.14
C SER A 177 12.95 13.92 7.23
N SER A 178 13.21 14.61 6.12
CA SER A 178 13.14 16.07 6.06
C SER A 178 12.65 16.59 4.71
N GLY A 179 11.96 17.73 4.74
CA GLY A 179 11.28 18.26 3.56
C GLY A 179 10.61 19.61 3.78
N VAL A 180 9.88 20.05 2.77
CA VAL A 180 9.02 21.24 2.82
C VAL A 180 7.59 20.82 3.16
N LEU A 181 6.77 21.74 3.67
CA LEU A 181 5.35 21.49 3.88
C LEU A 181 4.53 21.95 2.67
N GLY A 182 3.61 21.10 2.21
CA GLY A 182 2.61 21.42 1.18
C GLY A 182 1.21 21.16 1.70
N GLU A 183 0.21 21.91 1.23
CA GLU A 183 -1.20 21.63 1.47
C GLU A 183 -1.86 21.17 0.16
N ASP A 184 -2.58 20.06 0.20
CA ASP A 184 -3.33 19.56 -0.96
C ASP A 184 -4.57 18.76 -0.52
N VAL A 185 -5.43 18.39 -1.46
CA VAL A 185 -6.60 17.53 -1.23
C VAL A 185 -6.14 16.09 -0.99
N ILE A 186 -6.38 15.59 0.21
CA ILE A 186 -6.23 14.18 0.58
C ILE A 186 -7.57 13.44 0.50
N SER A 187 -7.53 12.15 0.20
CA SER A 187 -8.70 11.28 0.28
C SER A 187 -8.36 9.84 0.69
N PHE A 188 -9.33 9.20 1.34
CA PHE A 188 -9.14 7.98 2.14
C PHE A 188 -9.63 6.70 1.44
N GLY A 189 -9.71 6.74 0.10
CA GLY A 189 -10.27 5.68 -0.73
C GLY A 189 -11.79 5.68 -0.83
N ASN A 190 -12.32 4.86 -1.74
CA ASN A 190 -13.75 4.80 -2.10
C ASN A 190 -14.66 4.08 -1.08
N GLN A 191 -14.11 3.58 0.03
CA GLN A 191 -14.82 2.90 1.12
C GLN A 191 -14.98 3.79 2.36
N SER A 192 -14.49 5.03 2.29
CA SER A 192 -14.60 6.06 3.31
C SER A 192 -15.97 6.75 3.27
N ASP A 193 -16.60 6.95 4.43
CA ASP A 193 -17.75 7.87 4.55
C ASP A 193 -17.27 9.33 4.57
N LEU A 194 -16.01 9.56 4.96
CA LEU A 194 -15.37 10.87 4.99
C LEU A 194 -14.95 11.28 3.57
N ALA A 195 -15.55 12.38 3.08
CA ALA A 195 -15.22 13.03 1.81
C ALA A 195 -13.78 13.58 1.81
N PRO A 196 -13.16 13.83 0.63
CA PRO A 196 -11.83 14.42 0.53
C PRO A 196 -11.70 15.74 1.32
N GLN A 197 -10.54 15.94 1.95
CA GLN A 197 -10.24 17.09 2.81
C GLN A 197 -8.95 17.75 2.32
N ARG A 198 -8.73 19.04 2.58
CA ARG A 198 -7.37 19.59 2.47
C ARG A 198 -6.56 19.27 3.72
N ALA A 199 -5.30 18.91 3.57
CA ALA A 199 -4.37 18.71 4.68
C ALA A 199 -2.96 19.15 4.31
N VAL A 200 -2.22 19.61 5.31
CA VAL A 200 -0.78 19.85 5.25
C VAL A 200 -0.05 18.54 5.45
N PHE A 201 0.94 18.27 4.61
CA PHE A 201 1.79 17.09 4.65
C PHE A 201 3.25 17.45 4.32
N GLY A 202 4.16 16.56 4.70
CA GLY A 202 5.56 16.65 4.34
C GLY A 202 5.82 16.22 2.89
N CYS A 203 6.49 17.08 2.14
CA CYS A 203 7.03 16.84 0.82
C CYS A 203 8.55 16.59 1.00
N GLU A 204 8.95 15.33 1.14
CA GLU A 204 10.34 14.99 1.48
C GLU A 204 11.31 15.42 0.39
N ASN A 205 12.48 15.90 0.82
CA ASN A 205 13.64 16.22 0.00
C ASN A 205 14.91 15.48 0.46
N SER A 206 14.89 14.79 1.62
CA SER A 206 15.91 13.82 2.01
C SER A 206 15.39 12.77 2.99
N GLU A 207 15.84 11.53 2.80
CA GLU A 207 15.71 10.41 3.73
C GLU A 207 17.11 9.92 4.15
N THR A 208 17.21 9.17 5.24
CA THR A 208 18.42 8.41 5.62
C THR A 208 18.05 7.04 6.20
N GLY A 209 19.06 6.19 6.43
CA GLY A 209 18.91 4.91 7.14
C GLY A 209 17.89 3.96 6.53
N ASP A 210 17.09 3.33 7.38
CA ASP A 210 16.10 2.32 7.01
C ASP A 210 15.01 2.92 6.09
N LEU A 211 14.58 4.18 6.33
CA LEU A 211 13.59 4.89 5.51
C LEU A 211 13.97 4.91 4.03
N TYR A 212 15.24 5.20 3.72
CA TYR A 212 15.75 5.25 2.34
C TYR A 212 15.65 3.90 1.60
N SER A 213 15.51 2.80 2.34
CA SER A 213 15.41 1.43 1.82
C SER A 213 14.02 0.78 1.98
N GLN A 214 13.08 1.48 2.64
CA GLN A 214 11.77 0.92 2.97
C GLN A 214 10.90 0.73 1.72
N HIS A 215 10.01 -0.27 1.73
CA HIS A 215 9.07 -0.51 0.63
C HIS A 215 7.92 0.52 0.59
N ALA A 216 7.47 1.00 1.74
CA ALA A 216 6.42 2.01 1.86
C ALA A 216 6.85 3.39 1.32
N ASP A 217 5.90 4.18 0.84
CA ASP A 217 6.14 5.50 0.20
C ASP A 217 6.17 6.66 1.21
N GLY A 218 6.43 6.40 2.49
CA GLY A 218 6.38 7.40 3.55
C GLY A 218 5.48 6.99 4.72
N ILE A 219 5.12 7.96 5.56
CA ILE A 219 4.48 7.74 6.85
C ILE A 219 3.21 8.58 7.00
N MET A 220 2.16 7.97 7.57
CA MET A 220 0.94 8.63 8.05
C MET A 220 1.02 8.78 9.57
N GLY A 221 1.44 9.97 10.01
CA GLY A 221 1.51 10.31 11.43
C GLY A 221 0.13 10.40 12.07
N LEU A 222 -0.11 9.56 13.07
CA LEU A 222 -1.29 9.52 13.95
C LEU A 222 -0.98 9.97 15.39
N GLY A 223 0.29 10.26 15.72
CA GLY A 223 0.71 10.84 17.00
C GLY A 223 0.12 12.23 17.25
N ARG A 224 0.15 12.71 18.49
CA ARG A 224 -0.46 14.00 18.87
C ARG A 224 0.42 15.17 18.43
N GLY A 225 -0.07 15.97 17.49
CA GLY A 225 0.58 17.21 17.04
C GLY A 225 0.02 17.69 15.70
N ASP A 226 0.10 18.99 15.45
CA ASP A 226 -0.74 19.70 14.47
C ASP A 226 -0.53 19.29 12.99
N LEU A 227 0.55 18.56 12.68
CA LEU A 227 0.85 18.00 11.36
C LEU A 227 0.45 16.52 11.22
N SER A 228 -0.16 15.91 12.25
CA SER A 228 -0.75 14.58 12.19
C SER A 228 -2.02 14.62 11.35
N ILE A 229 -2.39 13.48 10.75
CA ILE A 229 -3.63 13.41 9.97
C ILE A 229 -4.87 13.47 10.88
N VAL A 230 -4.74 13.04 12.14
CA VAL A 230 -5.86 13.00 13.09
C VAL A 230 -6.17 14.41 13.58
N ASP A 231 -5.15 15.15 14.01
CA ASP A 231 -5.30 16.49 14.58
C ASP A 231 -5.93 17.46 13.56
N GLN A 232 -5.45 17.46 12.31
CA GLN A 232 -6.00 18.30 11.24
C GLN A 232 -7.47 17.98 10.87
N LEU A 233 -7.90 16.72 11.00
CA LEU A 233 -9.30 16.32 10.72
C LEU A 233 -10.23 16.61 11.90
N VAL A 234 -9.69 16.57 13.13
CA VAL A 234 -10.40 16.92 14.37
C VAL A 234 -10.56 18.44 14.49
N GLU A 235 -9.51 19.22 14.20
CA GLU A 235 -9.56 20.69 14.17
C GLU A 235 -10.62 21.20 13.17
N LYS A 236 -10.68 20.57 11.98
CA LYS A 236 -11.69 20.86 10.95
C LYS A 236 -13.08 20.31 11.31
N ASN A 237 -13.23 19.63 12.46
CA ASN A 237 -14.47 19.07 13.00
C ASN A 237 -15.18 18.09 12.02
N VAL A 238 -14.43 17.48 11.10
CA VAL A 238 -14.97 16.53 10.11
C VAL A 238 -15.00 15.09 10.65
N ILE A 239 -14.16 14.79 11.64
CA ILE A 239 -14.24 13.57 12.46
C ILE A 239 -14.34 13.93 13.95
N SER A 240 -14.85 13.02 14.77
CA SER A 240 -14.71 13.11 16.24
C SER A 240 -13.28 12.79 16.68
N ASP A 241 -12.84 13.28 17.85
CA ASP A 241 -11.49 13.10 18.39
C ASP A 241 -11.19 11.67 18.87
N SER A 242 -11.11 10.74 17.92
CA SER A 242 -10.84 9.31 18.10
C SER A 242 -10.39 8.69 16.79
N PHE A 243 -9.61 7.61 16.87
CA PHE A 243 -9.38 6.68 15.75
C PHE A 243 -9.27 5.24 16.26
N SER A 244 -9.16 4.25 15.37
CA SER A 244 -8.99 2.85 15.75
C SER A 244 -8.18 2.05 14.72
N LEU A 245 -7.37 1.12 15.20
CA LEU A 245 -6.50 0.24 14.40
C LEU A 245 -6.78 -1.24 14.75
N CYS A 246 -6.77 -2.14 13.78
CA CYS A 246 -6.98 -3.58 13.99
C CYS A 246 -6.11 -4.39 13.02
N TYR A 247 -5.03 -4.98 13.52
CA TYR A 247 -4.11 -5.80 12.73
C TYR A 247 -4.51 -7.26 12.70
N GLY A 248 -4.31 -7.92 11.55
CA GLY A 248 -4.48 -9.36 11.41
C GLY A 248 -3.57 -10.18 12.34
N GLY A 249 -3.87 -11.47 12.44
CA GLY A 249 -3.10 -12.43 13.24
C GLY A 249 -1.74 -12.78 12.64
N MET A 250 -0.99 -13.66 13.30
CA MET A 250 0.33 -14.12 12.82
C MET A 250 0.31 -14.71 11.40
N ASP A 251 -0.82 -15.24 10.95
CA ASP A 251 -1.00 -15.87 9.63
C ASP A 251 -1.89 -15.05 8.66
N VAL A 252 -2.22 -13.78 9.01
CA VAL A 252 -3.04 -12.90 8.16
C VAL A 252 -2.46 -11.49 8.15
N GLY A 253 -1.86 -11.09 7.02
CA GLY A 253 -1.40 -9.72 6.80
C GLY A 253 -2.54 -8.70 6.62
N GLY A 254 -2.20 -7.43 6.79
CA GLY A 254 -3.12 -6.31 6.73
C GLY A 254 -4.09 -6.23 7.89
N GLY A 255 -5.29 -5.71 7.61
CA GLY A 255 -6.34 -5.48 8.61
C GLY A 255 -7.23 -4.29 8.26
N ALA A 256 -7.63 -3.53 9.27
CA ALA A 256 -8.55 -2.40 9.14
C ALA A 256 -8.21 -1.24 10.07
N MET A 257 -8.50 -0.02 9.64
CA MET A 257 -8.44 1.19 10.47
C MET A 257 -9.67 2.09 10.25
N VAL A 258 -9.94 2.94 11.24
CA VAL A 258 -10.94 4.00 11.18
C VAL A 258 -10.32 5.29 11.70
N LEU A 259 -10.37 6.36 10.90
CA LEU A 259 -10.23 7.73 11.40
C LEU A 259 -11.64 8.25 11.76
N GLY A 260 -11.80 8.74 12.98
CA GLY A 260 -13.10 9.03 13.59
C GLY A 260 -13.58 7.94 14.57
N GLY A 261 -14.65 8.24 15.30
CA GLY A 261 -15.13 7.44 16.42
C GLY A 261 -16.07 6.31 16.00
N ILE A 262 -15.90 5.15 16.61
CA ILE A 262 -16.83 4.01 16.51
C ILE A 262 -17.38 3.66 17.89
N SER A 263 -18.58 3.10 17.95
CA SER A 263 -19.15 2.63 19.22
C SER A 263 -18.29 1.48 19.78
N PRO A 264 -17.78 1.57 21.02
CA PRO A 264 -16.93 0.52 21.58
C PRO A 264 -17.74 -0.76 21.87
N PRO A 265 -17.19 -1.95 21.57
CA PRO A 265 -17.72 -3.23 22.05
C PRO A 265 -17.87 -3.24 23.58
N SER A 266 -18.89 -3.93 24.10
CA SER A 266 -19.22 -3.95 25.54
C SER A 266 -18.17 -4.65 26.41
N ASP A 267 -17.31 -5.44 25.81
CA ASP A 267 -16.18 -6.17 26.40
C ASP A 267 -14.81 -5.52 26.10
N MET A 268 -14.79 -4.30 25.51
CA MET A 268 -13.55 -3.54 25.29
C MET A 268 -12.93 -3.06 26.62
N VAL A 269 -11.67 -3.41 26.84
CA VAL A 269 -10.92 -3.07 28.06
C VAL A 269 -10.21 -1.73 27.90
N PHE A 270 -10.58 -0.75 28.71
CA PHE A 270 -9.97 0.59 28.70
C PHE A 270 -8.87 0.79 29.76
N THR A 271 -7.87 1.59 29.38
CA THR A 271 -6.84 2.16 30.26
C THR A 271 -6.70 3.67 29.99
N HIS A 272 -6.25 4.44 30.98
CA HIS A 272 -6.02 5.87 30.81
C HIS A 272 -4.77 6.12 29.95
N SER A 273 -4.84 7.13 29.10
CA SER A 273 -3.74 7.65 28.28
C SER A 273 -3.55 9.12 28.58
N ASP A 274 -2.36 9.50 29.03
CA ASP A 274 -2.03 10.84 29.54
C ASP A 274 -1.46 11.72 28.40
N PRO A 275 -2.24 12.66 27.81
CA PRO A 275 -1.74 13.53 26.75
C PRO A 275 -0.71 14.57 27.25
N GLY A 276 -0.61 14.81 28.56
CA GLY A 276 0.38 15.72 29.14
C GLY A 276 1.78 15.11 29.28
N ARG A 277 1.90 13.79 29.09
CA ARG A 277 3.15 13.04 29.30
C ARG A 277 4.09 13.04 28.08
N SER A 278 3.54 12.93 26.87
CA SER A 278 4.29 12.94 25.61
C SER A 278 3.32 13.08 24.42
N PRO A 279 3.80 13.40 23.20
CA PRO A 279 2.96 13.32 21.99
C PRO A 279 2.51 11.89 21.62
N TYR A 280 3.06 10.86 22.27
CA TYR A 280 2.76 9.45 22.03
C TYR A 280 1.55 8.96 22.83
N TYR A 281 0.97 7.83 22.45
CA TYR A 281 -0.11 7.19 23.19
C TYR A 281 0.42 6.37 24.36
N ASN A 282 0.68 7.07 25.47
CA ASN A 282 1.06 6.42 26.72
C ASN A 282 -0.11 5.59 27.27
N ILE A 283 0.15 4.42 27.86
CA ILE A 283 -0.86 3.61 28.56
C ILE A 283 -0.42 3.33 30.00
N ASN A 284 -1.37 3.31 30.93
CA ASN A 284 -1.07 3.17 32.35
C ASN A 284 -0.80 1.71 32.78
N LEU A 285 0.23 1.08 32.21
CA LEU A 285 0.72 -0.25 32.61
C LEU A 285 1.33 -0.21 34.02
N LYS A 286 1.10 -1.25 34.82
CA LYS A 286 1.65 -1.37 36.18
C LYS A 286 2.23 -2.75 36.49
N GLU A 287 1.72 -3.82 35.88
CA GLU A 287 2.23 -5.19 36.09
C GLU A 287 2.19 -6.00 34.80
N ILE A 288 3.11 -6.96 34.68
CA ILE A 288 3.04 -8.05 33.69
C ILE A 288 2.95 -9.35 34.49
N HIS A 289 2.04 -10.24 34.11
CA HIS A 289 1.92 -11.59 34.67
C HIS A 289 2.16 -12.61 33.56
N VAL A 290 2.87 -13.70 33.86
CA VAL A 290 3.17 -14.80 32.92
C VAL A 290 2.62 -16.10 33.52
N ALA A 291 1.81 -16.85 32.76
CA ALA A 291 1.11 -18.04 33.27
C ALA A 291 0.33 -17.76 34.58
N GLY A 292 -0.33 -16.59 34.66
CA GLY A 292 -1.05 -16.11 35.84
C GLY A 292 -0.17 -15.71 37.04
N LYS A 293 1.16 -15.70 36.90
CA LYS A 293 2.11 -15.34 37.96
C LYS A 293 2.66 -13.94 37.70
N ARG A 294 2.39 -12.99 38.60
CA ARG A 294 2.94 -11.63 38.58
C ARG A 294 4.48 -11.66 38.54
N LEU A 295 5.10 -10.89 37.63
CA LEU A 295 6.55 -10.69 37.64
C LEU A 295 6.99 -9.89 38.89
N PRO A 296 8.14 -10.19 39.52
CA PRO A 296 8.61 -9.58 40.77
C PRO A 296 9.18 -8.16 40.56
N LEU A 297 8.35 -7.26 40.02
CA LEU A 297 8.70 -5.90 39.61
C LEU A 297 7.92 -4.85 40.39
N LYS A 298 8.57 -3.72 40.68
CA LYS A 298 7.88 -2.50 41.14
C LYS A 298 7.18 -1.85 39.95
N PRO A 299 5.94 -1.35 40.08
CA PRO A 299 5.22 -0.74 38.95
C PRO A 299 5.96 0.44 38.30
N SER A 300 6.78 1.15 39.07
CA SER A 300 7.62 2.27 38.61
C SER A 300 8.62 1.89 37.49
N VAL A 301 8.87 0.60 37.25
CA VAL A 301 9.69 0.14 36.11
C VAL A 301 9.01 0.47 34.77
N PHE A 302 7.68 0.53 34.73
CA PHE A 302 6.89 0.88 33.54
C PHE A 302 6.57 2.38 33.43
N ASP A 303 7.06 3.19 34.38
CA ASP A 303 6.82 4.64 34.48
C ASP A 303 8.07 5.49 34.16
N GLY A 304 9.15 4.91 33.63
CA GLY A 304 10.39 5.62 33.30
C GLY A 304 10.33 6.40 31.97
N LYS A 305 10.90 7.62 31.92
CA LYS A 305 10.87 8.54 30.76
C LYS A 305 9.44 8.66 30.19
N HIS A 306 9.14 8.16 28.99
CA HIS A 306 7.78 8.23 28.41
C HIS A 306 6.81 7.18 28.99
N GLY A 307 7.24 6.35 29.94
CA GLY A 307 6.42 5.35 30.60
C GLY A 307 6.23 4.13 29.70
N THR A 308 4.98 3.70 29.52
CA THR A 308 4.64 2.68 28.52
C THR A 308 3.96 3.35 27.34
N VAL A 309 4.61 3.37 26.19
CA VAL A 309 4.09 3.85 24.91
C VAL A 309 3.51 2.67 24.14
N LEU A 310 2.29 2.81 23.63
CA LEU A 310 1.75 1.95 22.59
C LEU A 310 2.07 2.59 21.24
N ASP A 311 2.67 1.83 20.32
CA ASP A 311 3.08 2.36 19.03
C ASP A 311 2.87 1.37 17.87
N SER A 312 2.32 1.87 16.76
CA SER A 312 2.14 1.16 15.50
C SER A 312 3.32 1.26 14.54
N GLY A 313 4.16 2.30 14.62
CA GLY A 313 5.38 2.41 13.82
C GLY A 313 6.41 1.35 14.20
N THR A 314 6.44 0.95 15.46
CA THR A 314 7.33 -0.09 16.00
C THR A 314 6.81 -1.51 15.74
N THR A 315 7.66 -2.40 15.21
CA THR A 315 7.32 -3.82 14.95
C THR A 315 7.09 -4.64 16.22
N TYR A 316 8.04 -4.54 17.15
CA TYR A 316 8.21 -5.42 18.31
C TYR A 316 7.99 -4.72 19.65
N ALA A 317 7.96 -5.45 20.76
CA ALA A 317 7.95 -4.84 22.09
C ALA A 317 9.38 -4.71 22.65
N TYR A 318 9.67 -3.57 23.28
CA TYR A 318 10.95 -3.28 23.93
C TYR A 318 10.69 -2.90 25.39
N LEU A 319 11.16 -3.74 26.31
CA LEU A 319 10.99 -3.55 27.75
C LEU A 319 12.28 -3.00 28.38
N PRO A 320 12.21 -2.15 29.42
CA PRO A 320 13.37 -1.80 30.24
C PRO A 320 14.05 -3.05 30.80
N GLU A 321 15.38 -3.02 30.94
CA GLU A 321 16.23 -4.18 31.27
C GLU A 321 15.66 -5.10 32.37
N ALA A 322 15.28 -4.53 33.52
CA ALA A 322 14.73 -5.30 34.64
C ALA A 322 13.40 -6.03 34.28
N ALA A 323 12.56 -5.41 33.46
CA ALA A 323 11.32 -6.01 32.98
C ALA A 323 11.58 -7.06 31.89
N PHE A 324 12.49 -6.80 30.94
CA PHE A 324 12.89 -7.77 29.93
C PHE A 324 13.47 -9.05 30.56
N LEU A 325 14.40 -8.91 31.50
CA LEU A 325 15.03 -10.04 32.18
C LEU A 325 14.00 -10.87 32.97
N ALA A 326 13.12 -10.21 33.73
CA ALA A 326 12.06 -10.91 34.47
C ALA A 326 11.06 -11.62 33.54
N PHE A 327 10.66 -10.99 32.43
CA PHE A 327 9.77 -11.58 31.43
C PHE A 327 10.40 -12.80 30.75
N LYS A 328 11.63 -12.65 30.25
CA LYS A 328 12.40 -13.69 29.57
C LYS A 328 12.53 -14.95 30.43
N GLU A 329 12.96 -14.81 31.69
CA GLU A 329 13.15 -15.97 32.57
C GLU A 329 11.81 -16.60 33.00
N ALA A 330 10.75 -15.81 33.16
CA ALA A 330 9.41 -16.35 33.40
C ALA A 330 8.88 -17.15 32.19
N ILE A 331 9.05 -16.65 30.96
CA ILE A 331 8.67 -17.39 29.75
C ILE A 331 9.51 -18.67 29.61
N LYS A 332 10.85 -18.58 29.76
CA LYS A 332 11.75 -19.75 29.68
C LYS A 332 11.43 -20.83 30.73
N LYS A 333 10.85 -20.45 31.87
CA LYS A 333 10.42 -21.38 32.93
C LYS A 333 9.20 -22.21 32.55
N GLU A 334 8.27 -21.66 31.79
CA GLU A 334 7.08 -22.41 31.34
C GLU A 334 7.37 -23.21 30.04
N LEU A 335 8.56 -23.05 29.44
CA LEU A 335 9.00 -23.68 28.18
C LEU A 335 10.08 -24.77 28.35
N HIS A 336 10.23 -25.35 29.54
CA HIS A 336 11.29 -26.31 29.87
C HIS A 336 11.37 -27.57 28.95
N SER A 337 10.29 -27.92 28.25
CA SER A 337 10.24 -29.03 27.29
C SER A 337 10.74 -28.68 25.87
N PHE A 338 10.89 -27.39 25.55
CA PHE A 338 11.25 -26.93 24.21
C PHE A 338 12.77 -26.74 24.05
N ARG A 339 13.30 -27.20 22.92
CA ARG A 339 14.69 -26.94 22.55
C ARG A 339 14.83 -25.48 22.15
N GLN A 340 15.63 -24.71 22.89
CA GLN A 340 16.08 -23.39 22.45
C GLN A 340 17.02 -23.56 21.22
N ILE A 341 16.84 -22.72 20.22
CA ILE A 341 17.65 -22.64 19.00
C ILE A 341 18.12 -21.19 18.77
N ASN A 342 19.05 -21.00 17.83
CA ASN A 342 19.49 -19.67 17.38
C ASN A 342 18.37 -18.93 16.63
N GLY A 343 18.57 -17.64 16.39
CA GLY A 343 17.71 -16.83 15.53
C GLY A 343 17.81 -17.17 14.03
N PRO A 344 16.83 -16.72 13.22
CA PRO A 344 16.91 -16.81 11.77
C PRO A 344 18.04 -15.95 11.19
N ASP A 345 18.38 -14.83 11.82
CA ASP A 345 19.52 -13.98 11.48
C ASP A 345 20.60 -14.11 12.58
N PRO A 346 21.84 -14.52 12.27
CA PRO A 346 22.91 -14.66 13.26
C PRO A 346 23.46 -13.33 13.80
N ASN A 347 23.09 -12.19 13.22
CA ASN A 347 23.47 -10.87 13.73
C ASN A 347 22.66 -10.47 14.98
N PHE A 348 21.48 -11.08 15.17
CA PHE A 348 20.57 -10.80 16.29
C PHE A 348 20.56 -11.96 17.30
N ASN A 349 20.52 -11.62 18.59
CA ASN A 349 20.54 -12.60 19.69
C ASN A 349 19.12 -13.06 20.06
N ASP A 350 18.38 -13.55 19.06
CA ASP A 350 16.97 -13.92 19.21
C ASP A 350 16.77 -15.14 20.13
N ILE A 351 15.67 -15.11 20.88
CA ILE A 351 15.33 -16.17 21.84
C ILE A 351 14.27 -17.07 21.20
N CYS A 352 14.74 -18.08 20.48
CA CYS A 352 13.91 -18.95 19.64
C CYS A 352 13.77 -20.37 20.20
N PHE A 353 12.62 -21.00 19.97
CA PHE A 353 12.26 -22.33 20.46
C PHE A 353 11.68 -23.18 19.32
N SER A 354 12.19 -24.41 19.16
CA SER A 354 11.75 -25.34 18.11
C SER A 354 10.85 -26.46 18.65
N GLY A 355 9.83 -26.84 17.88
CA GLY A 355 9.00 -28.02 18.13
C GLY A 355 7.54 -27.75 18.50
N ALA A 356 7.07 -26.51 18.37
CA ALA A 356 5.72 -26.11 18.78
C ALA A 356 4.62 -26.37 17.73
N GLY A 357 4.97 -26.93 16.56
CA GLY A 357 4.06 -27.10 15.42
C GLY A 357 3.83 -25.81 14.63
N THR A 358 3.21 -25.90 13.46
CA THR A 358 2.97 -24.73 12.57
C THR A 358 1.64 -24.03 12.76
N ASP A 359 0.61 -24.74 13.23
CA ASP A 359 -0.73 -24.20 13.48
C ASP A 359 -0.73 -23.23 14.67
N VAL A 360 -0.93 -21.93 14.38
CA VAL A 360 -0.97 -20.85 15.38
C VAL A 360 -2.06 -21.05 16.43
N SER A 361 -3.18 -21.68 16.08
CA SER A 361 -4.28 -21.94 17.02
C SER A 361 -3.88 -22.92 18.14
N GLN A 362 -2.83 -23.74 17.94
CA GLN A 362 -2.31 -24.66 18.95
C GLN A 362 -1.26 -24.04 19.87
N LEU A 363 -0.73 -22.85 19.57
CA LEU A 363 0.38 -22.28 20.35
C LEU A 363 0.03 -22.08 21.82
N SER A 364 -1.23 -21.79 22.14
CA SER A 364 -1.74 -21.66 23.52
C SER A 364 -1.71 -22.96 24.34
N LYS A 365 -1.40 -24.11 23.72
CA LYS A 365 -1.09 -25.38 24.42
C LYS A 365 0.37 -25.48 24.83
N ASN A 366 1.25 -24.75 24.15
CA ASN A 366 2.70 -24.87 24.19
C ASN A 366 3.38 -23.67 24.87
N PHE A 367 2.76 -22.50 24.81
CA PHE A 367 3.27 -21.23 25.32
C PHE A 367 2.23 -20.58 26.27
N PRO A 368 2.67 -19.91 27.35
CA PRO A 368 1.78 -19.39 28.39
C PRO A 368 1.06 -18.09 28.00
N VAL A 369 -0.17 -17.89 28.50
CA VAL A 369 -0.83 -16.57 28.43
C VAL A 369 -0.01 -15.54 29.24
N VAL A 370 0.11 -14.34 28.67
CA VAL A 370 0.74 -13.17 29.31
C VAL A 370 -0.34 -12.13 29.55
N ASP A 371 -0.47 -11.61 30.76
CA ASP A 371 -1.39 -10.52 31.08
C ASP A 371 -0.62 -9.21 31.30
N MET A 372 -1.05 -8.14 30.62
CA MET A 372 -0.65 -6.76 30.94
C MET A 372 -1.72 -6.12 31.82
N VAL A 373 -1.38 -5.76 33.06
CA VAL A 373 -2.32 -5.21 34.05
C VAL A 373 -2.14 -3.70 34.18
N PHE A 374 -3.23 -2.98 34.02
CA PHE A 374 -3.28 -1.52 34.04
C PHE A 374 -3.56 -0.96 35.45
N GLY A 375 -3.31 0.34 35.64
CA GLY A 375 -3.48 1.02 36.94
C GLY A 375 -4.93 1.10 37.46
N ASN A 376 -5.94 0.71 36.67
CA ASN A 376 -7.33 0.53 37.10
C ASN A 376 -7.67 -0.93 37.49
N GLY A 377 -6.70 -1.84 37.47
CA GLY A 377 -6.88 -3.26 37.76
C GLY A 377 -7.44 -4.10 36.59
N HIS A 378 -7.83 -3.47 35.48
CA HIS A 378 -8.16 -4.21 34.26
C HIS A 378 -6.90 -4.77 33.59
N LYS A 379 -7.07 -5.79 32.75
CA LYS A 379 -5.95 -6.44 32.05
C LYS A 379 -6.20 -6.66 30.56
N LEU A 380 -5.14 -6.56 29.77
CA LEU A 380 -5.06 -7.04 28.40
C LEU A 380 -4.37 -8.41 28.41
N SER A 381 -5.14 -9.47 28.17
CA SER A 381 -4.61 -10.83 28.00
C SER A 381 -4.03 -10.99 26.59
N LEU A 382 -2.79 -11.47 26.50
CA LEU A 382 -2.05 -11.69 25.27
C LEU A 382 -1.93 -13.20 24.99
N SER A 383 -2.30 -13.60 23.77
CA SER A 383 -2.05 -14.95 23.26
C SER A 383 -0.58 -15.08 22.80
N PRO A 384 -0.07 -16.30 22.52
CA PRO A 384 1.30 -16.47 22.03
C PRO A 384 1.61 -15.71 20.73
N GLU A 385 0.62 -15.51 19.84
CA GLU A 385 0.84 -14.68 18.64
C GLU A 385 1.06 -13.19 18.95
N ASN A 386 0.79 -12.72 20.17
CA ASN A 386 1.01 -11.33 20.57
C ASN A 386 2.40 -11.05 21.16
N TYR A 387 3.27 -12.05 21.31
CA TYR A 387 4.66 -11.84 21.73
C TYR A 387 5.67 -12.77 21.04
N LEU A 388 5.22 -13.56 20.05
CA LEU A 388 6.07 -14.41 19.21
C LEU A 388 6.09 -13.96 17.75
N PHE A 389 7.19 -14.26 17.04
CA PHE A 389 7.25 -14.28 15.58
C PHE A 389 7.71 -15.65 15.06
N ARG A 390 7.41 -15.96 13.78
CA ARG A 390 7.78 -17.23 13.15
C ARG A 390 9.27 -17.24 12.79
N HIS A 391 9.98 -18.34 13.09
CA HIS A 391 11.38 -18.48 12.68
C HIS A 391 11.48 -18.86 11.19
N SER A 392 11.77 -17.89 10.33
CA SER A 392 11.72 -18.04 8.86
C SER A 392 12.43 -19.30 8.29
N LYS A 393 13.59 -19.67 8.86
CA LYS A 393 14.41 -20.82 8.39
C LYS A 393 14.08 -22.18 9.04
N VAL A 394 13.15 -22.27 10.00
CA VAL A 394 12.88 -23.52 10.76
C VAL A 394 11.38 -23.70 11.01
N ARG A 395 10.76 -24.64 10.28
CA ARG A 395 9.32 -24.92 10.37
C ARG A 395 8.92 -25.35 11.79
N GLY A 396 7.90 -24.70 12.35
CA GLY A 396 7.40 -24.98 13.69
C GLY A 396 8.30 -24.50 14.83
N ALA A 397 9.16 -23.52 14.56
CA ALA A 397 9.90 -22.76 15.56
C ALA A 397 9.47 -21.29 15.61
N TYR A 398 9.56 -20.68 16.79
CA TYR A 398 9.11 -19.32 17.07
C TYR A 398 10.08 -18.61 18.00
N CYS A 399 10.15 -17.29 17.88
CA CYS A 399 11.08 -16.42 18.60
C CYS A 399 10.33 -15.37 19.40
N LEU A 400 10.85 -14.96 20.57
CA LEU A 400 10.28 -13.86 21.34
C LEU A 400 10.42 -12.54 20.57
N GLY A 401 9.30 -11.94 20.16
CA GLY A 401 9.25 -10.57 19.63
C GLY A 401 9.19 -9.51 20.72
N VAL A 402 9.93 -9.75 21.81
CA VAL A 402 10.03 -8.91 23.00
C VAL A 402 11.50 -8.81 23.37
N PHE A 403 12.04 -7.59 23.39
CA PHE A 403 13.46 -7.30 23.49
C PHE A 403 13.77 -6.35 24.66
N GLN A 404 15.06 -6.11 24.92
CA GLN A 404 15.52 -5.09 25.86
C GLN A 404 15.61 -3.73 25.16
N ASN A 405 15.06 -2.67 25.75
CA ASN A 405 15.16 -1.30 25.23
C ASN A 405 16.53 -0.64 25.50
N GLY A 406 17.62 -1.40 25.30
CA GLY A 406 19.00 -0.97 25.60
C GLY A 406 19.17 -0.42 27.02
N LYS A 407 19.30 0.91 27.12
CA LYS A 407 19.39 1.70 28.35
C LYS A 407 18.23 2.69 28.54
N ASP A 408 17.28 2.78 27.60
CA ASP A 408 16.14 3.68 27.74
C ASP A 408 15.10 3.06 28.70
N PRO A 409 14.62 3.79 29.73
CA PRO A 409 13.67 3.25 30.69
C PRO A 409 12.21 3.32 30.20
N THR A 410 11.95 3.74 28.96
CA THR A 410 10.64 3.64 28.30
C THR A 410 10.32 2.18 28.00
N THR A 411 9.07 1.79 28.20
CA THR A 411 8.49 0.56 27.63
C THR A 411 7.80 0.92 26.32
N LEU A 412 8.16 0.26 25.23
CA LEU A 412 7.59 0.50 23.90
C LEU A 412 6.87 -0.77 23.43
N LEU A 413 5.60 -0.65 23.09
CA LEU A 413 4.74 -1.79 22.72
C LEU A 413 4.34 -1.68 21.25
N GLY A 414 5.12 -2.36 20.40
CA GLY A 414 4.88 -2.42 18.95
C GLY A 414 3.66 -3.22 18.53
N GLY A 415 3.38 -3.19 17.22
CA GLY A 415 2.23 -3.84 16.57
C GLY A 415 2.05 -5.33 16.90
N ILE A 416 3.12 -6.05 17.24
CA ILE A 416 3.06 -7.45 17.71
C ILE A 416 2.07 -7.65 18.87
N ILE A 417 2.03 -6.73 19.84
CA ILE A 417 1.18 -6.82 21.04
C ILE A 417 -0.32 -6.80 20.70
N VAL A 418 -0.66 -6.21 19.55
CA VAL A 418 -2.04 -5.88 19.17
C VAL A 418 -2.53 -6.56 17.88
N ARG A 419 -1.80 -7.57 17.36
CA ARG A 419 -2.38 -8.56 16.42
C ARG A 419 -3.70 -9.13 16.95
N ASN A 420 -4.69 -9.33 16.09
CA ASN A 420 -6.05 -9.74 16.46
C ASN A 420 -6.64 -8.92 17.63
N THR A 421 -6.38 -7.61 17.63
CA THR A 421 -6.88 -6.67 18.63
C THR A 421 -7.35 -5.40 17.96
N LEU A 422 -8.61 -5.03 18.15
CA LEU A 422 -9.07 -3.68 17.88
C LEU A 422 -8.56 -2.77 19.00
N VAL A 423 -7.69 -1.83 18.64
CA VAL A 423 -7.21 -0.75 19.49
C VAL A 423 -8.00 0.50 19.16
N MET A 424 -8.70 1.06 20.15
CA MET A 424 -9.39 2.34 20.07
C MET A 424 -8.57 3.41 20.79
N TYR A 425 -8.21 4.47 20.07
CA TYR A 425 -7.51 5.64 20.60
C TYR A 425 -8.53 6.76 20.80
N ASP A 426 -9.25 6.71 21.93
CA ASP A 426 -10.26 7.69 22.31
C ASP A 426 -9.57 8.90 22.95
N ARG A 427 -9.19 9.84 22.08
CA ARG A 427 -8.39 11.02 22.42
C ARG A 427 -9.23 12.01 23.24
N GLU A 428 -10.51 12.20 22.87
CA GLU A 428 -11.49 13.03 23.56
C GLU A 428 -11.57 12.72 25.07
N HIS A 429 -11.66 11.43 25.41
CA HIS A 429 -11.76 10.96 26.79
C HIS A 429 -10.42 10.52 27.39
N SER A 430 -9.30 10.80 26.73
CA SER A 430 -7.94 10.49 27.19
C SER A 430 -7.77 9.02 27.64
N LYS A 431 -8.18 8.08 26.78
CA LYS A 431 -8.14 6.64 27.07
C LYS A 431 -7.82 5.80 25.83
N VAL A 432 -7.19 4.64 26.03
CA VAL A 432 -7.00 3.61 25.00
C VAL A 432 -7.82 2.38 25.37
N GLY A 433 -8.60 1.87 24.42
CA GLY A 433 -9.42 0.67 24.55
C GLY A 433 -8.85 -0.49 23.74
N PHE A 434 -8.91 -1.71 24.28
CA PHE A 434 -8.45 -2.93 23.62
C PHE A 434 -9.57 -3.97 23.57
N TRP A 435 -9.81 -4.56 22.40
CA TRP A 435 -10.78 -5.65 22.22
C TRP A 435 -10.19 -6.76 21.36
N LYS A 436 -10.07 -7.98 21.91
CA LYS A 436 -9.52 -9.15 21.20
C LYS A 436 -10.54 -9.69 20.20
N THR A 437 -10.20 -9.69 18.91
CA THR A 437 -11.14 -9.98 17.83
C THR A 437 -10.40 -10.39 16.55
N ASN A 438 -11.03 -11.15 15.66
CA ASN A 438 -10.43 -11.40 14.35
C ASN A 438 -10.56 -10.12 13.50
N CYS A 439 -9.45 -9.41 13.29
CA CYS A 439 -9.46 -8.16 12.53
C CYS A 439 -9.83 -8.35 11.05
N SER A 440 -9.74 -9.58 10.52
CA SER A 440 -10.21 -9.97 9.18
C SER A 440 -11.74 -9.91 9.04
N GLU A 441 -12.46 -10.04 10.16
CA GLU A 441 -13.93 -10.07 10.26
C GLU A 441 -14.49 -8.77 10.87
N LEU A 442 -13.64 -7.74 11.09
CA LEU A 442 -13.95 -6.61 11.97
C LEU A 442 -15.30 -5.94 11.66
N TRP A 443 -15.59 -5.69 10.39
CA TRP A 443 -16.78 -4.96 9.96
C TRP A 443 -18.08 -5.74 10.14
N GLU A 444 -18.04 -7.06 9.94
CA GLU A 444 -19.15 -7.97 10.22
C GLU A 444 -19.45 -7.98 11.72
N ARG A 445 -18.40 -8.11 12.54
CA ARG A 445 -18.51 -8.11 14.01
C ARG A 445 -18.98 -6.76 14.58
N LEU A 446 -18.59 -5.64 13.96
CA LEU A 446 -19.11 -4.30 14.28
C LEU A 446 -20.51 -4.03 13.68
N HIS A 447 -21.10 -4.99 12.96
CA HIS A 447 -22.42 -4.89 12.32
C HIS A 447 -22.53 -3.72 11.32
N ILE A 448 -21.45 -3.41 10.60
CA ILE A 448 -21.38 -2.28 9.66
C ILE A 448 -21.61 -2.77 8.22
N SER A 449 -22.74 -2.39 7.63
CA SER A 449 -23.04 -2.61 6.22
C SER A 449 -22.11 -1.76 5.32
N GLY A 450 -21.63 -2.34 4.20
CA GLY A 450 -20.68 -1.68 3.27
C GLY A 450 -19.22 -2.11 3.43
N ALA A 451 -18.96 -3.21 4.16
CA ALA A 451 -17.61 -3.70 4.46
C ALA A 451 -16.78 -4.11 3.22
N PRO A 452 -15.45 -3.85 3.20
CA PRO A 452 -14.52 -4.56 2.31
C PRO A 452 -14.44 -6.06 2.64
N SER A 453 -14.32 -6.88 1.60
CA SER A 453 -14.28 -8.34 1.73
C SER A 453 -13.10 -8.85 2.57
N PRO A 454 -13.32 -9.83 3.47
CA PRO A 454 -12.26 -10.60 4.10
C PRO A 454 -11.37 -11.31 3.07
N MET A 455 -10.12 -11.59 3.45
CA MET A 455 -9.23 -12.44 2.66
C MET A 455 -9.50 -13.93 3.00
N PRO A 456 -9.54 -14.86 2.03
CA PRO A 456 -9.84 -16.26 2.32
C PRO A 456 -8.81 -16.93 3.25
N PRO A 457 -9.23 -17.78 4.22
CA PRO A 457 -8.30 -18.54 5.07
C PRO A 457 -7.51 -19.57 4.24
N ASN A 458 -6.19 -19.43 4.18
CA ASN A 458 -5.36 -20.22 3.27
C ASN A 458 -4.93 -21.57 3.87
N THR A 459 -5.88 -22.49 4.06
CA THR A 459 -5.62 -23.81 4.69
C THR A 459 -5.25 -24.89 3.68
N LYS A 460 -3.96 -24.93 3.28
CA LYS A 460 -3.14 -26.15 3.36
C LYS A 460 -1.67 -25.87 3.08
N GLU A 461 -0.82 -26.18 4.07
CA GLU A 461 0.64 -26.12 3.93
C GLU A 461 1.15 -27.17 2.94
N THR A 462 2.13 -26.82 2.10
CA THR A 462 3.32 -27.67 1.85
C THR A 462 4.50 -26.79 1.41
N ASN A 463 5.33 -26.42 2.41
CA ASN A 463 6.79 -26.17 2.39
C ASN A 463 7.55 -25.52 1.20
N SER A 464 8.57 -24.75 1.62
CA SER A 464 9.81 -24.36 0.91
C SER A 464 9.63 -23.42 -0.31
N THR A 465 9.86 -22.10 -0.17
CA THR A 465 11.15 -21.43 0.13
C THR A 465 12.25 -21.91 -0.84
N ASP A 466 12.86 -21.09 -1.69
CA ASP A 466 13.51 -19.79 -1.46
C ASP A 466 13.23 -18.84 -2.67
N ALA A 467 13.04 -17.52 -2.55
CA ALA A 467 13.91 -16.47 -2.02
C ALA A 467 15.22 -16.27 -2.84
N PHE A 468 15.28 -15.26 -3.72
CA PHE A 468 16.41 -14.32 -3.89
C PHE A 468 16.14 -13.25 -4.98
N GLU A 469 16.07 -11.99 -4.52
CA GLU A 469 16.65 -10.74 -5.08
C GLU A 469 16.44 -10.25 -6.55
N PRO A 470 16.55 -8.92 -6.79
CA PRO A 470 15.93 -8.29 -7.95
C PRO A 470 16.86 -8.15 -9.17
N SER A 471 16.29 -8.33 -10.36
CA SER A 471 16.90 -7.87 -11.62
C SER A 471 16.09 -6.72 -12.22
N VAL A 472 16.72 -5.54 -12.28
CA VAL A 472 16.35 -4.28 -12.96
C VAL A 472 15.17 -4.38 -13.94
N ALA A 473 14.19 -3.49 -13.75
CA ALA A 473 13.13 -3.26 -14.74
C ALA A 473 13.70 -2.55 -15.97
N PRO A 474 13.58 -3.12 -17.19
CA PRO A 474 13.89 -2.40 -18.42
C PRO A 474 12.87 -1.28 -18.66
N SER A 475 13.29 -0.25 -19.38
CA SER A 475 12.47 0.93 -19.67
C SER A 475 11.38 0.66 -20.72
N ALA A 476 10.15 1.05 -20.37
CA ALA A 476 9.11 1.63 -21.23
C ALA A 476 8.56 0.87 -22.45
N SER A 477 7.23 0.86 -22.53
CA SER A 477 6.50 1.27 -23.75
C SER A 477 5.27 2.09 -23.34
N ASN A 478 4.94 3.13 -24.12
CA ASN A 478 3.78 4.00 -23.84
C ASN A 478 2.48 3.30 -24.25
N HIS A 479 1.46 3.33 -23.40
CA HIS A 479 0.06 3.28 -23.85
C HIS A 479 -0.88 3.99 -22.86
N ASP A 480 -1.28 5.22 -23.20
CA ASP A 480 -2.59 5.74 -22.80
C ASP A 480 -3.68 4.83 -23.39
N LEU A 481 -4.71 4.43 -22.62
CA LEU A 481 -5.98 3.94 -23.16
C LEU A 481 -7.10 3.75 -22.10
N LEU A 482 -7.91 4.79 -21.90
CA LEU A 482 -9.32 4.69 -21.47
C LEU A 482 -10.08 5.88 -22.12
N PRO A 483 -11.41 5.79 -22.37
CA PRO A 483 -12.29 4.63 -22.27
C PRO A 483 -12.88 4.17 -23.62
N GLY A 484 -13.20 2.88 -23.73
CA GLY A 484 -13.96 2.33 -24.87
C GLY A 484 -14.15 0.82 -24.75
N GLU A 485 -15.24 0.29 -25.31
CA GLU A 485 -15.46 -1.16 -25.41
C GLU A 485 -14.61 -1.75 -26.54
N LEU A 486 -13.33 -2.01 -26.25
CA LEU A 486 -12.54 -2.93 -27.05
C LEU A 486 -12.97 -4.37 -26.76
N GLU A 487 -13.46 -5.05 -27.79
CA GLU A 487 -13.41 -6.50 -27.84
C GLU A 487 -11.95 -6.94 -27.80
N ILE A 488 -11.60 -7.87 -26.91
CA ILE A 488 -10.23 -8.38 -26.76
C ILE A 488 -10.21 -9.83 -27.23
N ALA A 489 -9.48 -10.13 -28.30
CA ALA A 489 -9.46 -11.48 -28.88
C ALA A 489 -8.50 -12.41 -28.16
N GLN A 490 -7.36 -11.92 -27.67
CA GLN A 490 -6.48 -12.66 -26.77
C GLN A 490 -5.57 -11.72 -25.96
N VAL A 491 -5.19 -12.13 -24.76
CA VAL A 491 -4.08 -11.52 -24.02
C VAL A 491 -2.87 -12.43 -24.17
N THR A 492 -1.75 -11.92 -24.66
CA THR A 492 -0.51 -12.68 -24.86
C THR A 492 0.58 -12.20 -23.92
N PHE A 493 1.45 -13.10 -23.46
CA PHE A 493 2.57 -12.73 -22.59
C PHE A 493 3.74 -13.71 -22.70
N VAL A 494 4.91 -13.29 -22.23
CA VAL A 494 6.17 -14.05 -22.29
C VAL A 494 6.77 -14.16 -20.90
N ILE A 495 7.07 -15.39 -20.47
CA ILE A 495 7.78 -15.67 -19.22
C ILE A 495 9.12 -16.34 -19.55
N SER A 496 10.21 -15.77 -19.02
CA SER A 496 11.52 -16.43 -18.97
C SER A 496 11.69 -17.16 -17.63
N PHE A 497 12.34 -18.32 -17.67
CA PHE A 497 12.58 -19.21 -16.55
C PHE A 497 14.07 -19.55 -16.45
N ASN A 498 14.60 -19.55 -15.23
CA ASN A 498 15.96 -19.98 -14.91
C ASN A 498 16.09 -21.52 -14.78
N ILE A 499 15.39 -22.25 -15.65
CA ILE A 499 15.44 -23.71 -15.79
C ILE A 499 15.64 -24.03 -17.27
N SER A 500 16.47 -25.03 -17.57
CA SER A 500 16.80 -25.39 -18.95
C SER A 500 15.56 -25.86 -19.72
N TYR A 501 15.59 -25.67 -21.04
CA TYR A 501 14.51 -26.14 -21.92
C TYR A 501 14.24 -27.65 -21.77
N LEU A 502 15.27 -28.47 -21.49
CA LEU A 502 15.11 -29.92 -21.38
C LEU A 502 14.39 -30.33 -20.10
N ASP A 503 14.71 -29.68 -18.97
CA ASP A 503 14.14 -30.00 -17.66
C ASP A 503 12.72 -29.42 -17.50
N MET A 504 12.45 -28.26 -18.11
CA MET A 504 11.13 -27.61 -18.10
C MET A 504 10.12 -28.28 -19.06
N LYS A 505 10.58 -28.86 -20.18
CA LYS A 505 9.70 -29.41 -21.24
C LYS A 505 8.65 -30.44 -20.77
N PRO A 506 8.92 -31.37 -19.82
CA PRO A 506 7.91 -32.26 -19.28
C PRO A 506 6.80 -31.53 -18.51
N HIS A 507 7.14 -30.46 -17.79
CA HIS A 507 6.26 -29.73 -16.87
C HIS A 507 5.42 -28.63 -17.52
N VAL A 508 5.57 -28.39 -18.83
CA VAL A 508 4.78 -27.39 -19.60
C VAL A 508 3.26 -27.53 -19.42
N LYS A 509 2.73 -28.75 -19.26
CA LYS A 509 1.28 -28.96 -19.02
C LYS A 509 0.84 -28.58 -17.61
N GLU A 510 1.70 -28.81 -16.62
CA GLU A 510 1.49 -28.43 -15.22
C GLU A 510 1.56 -26.90 -15.07
N LEU A 511 2.55 -26.27 -15.73
CA LEU A 511 2.68 -24.83 -15.85
C LEU A 511 1.43 -24.17 -16.46
N ALA A 512 0.82 -24.77 -17.48
CA ALA A 512 -0.42 -24.26 -18.07
C ALA A 512 -1.59 -24.25 -17.06
N VAL A 513 -1.71 -25.30 -16.23
CA VAL A 513 -2.74 -25.40 -15.18
C VAL A 513 -2.52 -24.36 -14.08
N LEU A 514 -1.27 -24.14 -13.68
CA LEU A 514 -0.90 -23.12 -12.71
C LEU A 514 -1.17 -21.70 -13.25
N ILE A 515 -0.80 -21.41 -14.50
CA ILE A 515 -1.14 -20.15 -15.18
C ILE A 515 -2.65 -19.93 -15.22
N ALA A 516 -3.46 -20.97 -15.51
CA ALA A 516 -4.91 -20.86 -15.50
C ALA A 516 -5.46 -20.49 -14.10
N HIS A 517 -4.97 -21.17 -13.05
CA HIS A 517 -5.32 -20.90 -11.66
C HIS A 517 -4.97 -19.46 -11.25
N GLU A 518 -3.71 -19.07 -11.44
CA GLU A 518 -3.20 -17.77 -11.01
C GLU A 518 -3.83 -16.58 -11.75
N LEU A 519 -4.24 -16.76 -13.01
CA LEU A 519 -4.97 -15.75 -13.77
C LEU A 519 -6.50 -15.77 -13.53
N GLY A 520 -7.03 -16.81 -12.86
CA GLY A 520 -8.46 -16.97 -12.61
C GLY A 520 -9.28 -17.32 -13.86
N VAL A 521 -8.68 -18.07 -14.81
CA VAL A 521 -9.29 -18.46 -16.08
C VAL A 521 -9.39 -19.98 -16.21
N ASN A 522 -10.18 -20.49 -17.15
CA ASN A 522 -10.24 -21.93 -17.41
C ASN A 522 -8.96 -22.40 -18.14
N ILE A 523 -8.46 -23.59 -17.82
CA ILE A 523 -7.33 -24.23 -18.54
C ILE A 523 -7.59 -24.37 -20.04
N SER A 524 -8.86 -24.48 -20.47
CA SER A 524 -9.23 -24.48 -21.90
C SER A 524 -8.90 -23.17 -22.63
N GLN A 525 -8.66 -22.07 -21.91
CA GLN A 525 -8.32 -20.75 -22.45
C GLN A 525 -6.81 -20.51 -22.52
N VAL A 526 -5.98 -21.37 -21.90
CA VAL A 526 -4.53 -21.16 -21.78
C VAL A 526 -3.80 -21.96 -22.84
N HIS A 527 -3.12 -21.27 -23.75
CA HIS A 527 -2.40 -21.88 -24.86
C HIS A 527 -0.93 -21.49 -24.88
N LEU A 528 -0.04 -22.48 -24.92
CA LEU A 528 1.36 -22.25 -25.24
C LEU A 528 1.49 -21.96 -26.74
N MET A 529 1.97 -20.76 -27.09
CA MET A 529 2.25 -20.38 -28.48
C MET A 529 3.63 -20.85 -28.94
N ASN A 530 4.64 -20.72 -28.08
CA ASN A 530 6.03 -21.07 -28.39
C ASN A 530 6.82 -21.35 -27.10
N PHE A 531 7.81 -22.25 -27.17
CA PHE A 531 8.71 -22.57 -26.07
C PHE A 531 10.12 -22.86 -26.60
N THR A 532 11.12 -22.09 -26.15
CA THR A 532 12.50 -22.11 -26.65
C THR A 532 13.52 -22.06 -25.50
N SER A 533 14.75 -22.52 -25.74
CA SER A 533 15.88 -22.24 -24.85
C SER A 533 16.31 -20.77 -24.93
N SER A 534 16.93 -20.26 -23.86
CA SER A 534 17.56 -18.94 -23.83
C SER A 534 18.75 -18.94 -22.87
N GLY A 535 19.96 -18.97 -23.41
CA GLY A 535 21.16 -19.29 -22.63
C GLY A 535 21.01 -20.64 -21.93
N ASN A 536 21.24 -20.67 -20.62
CA ASN A 536 21.03 -21.86 -19.77
C ASN A 536 19.56 -22.05 -19.34
N GLY A 537 18.70 -21.06 -19.55
CA GLY A 537 17.29 -21.07 -19.18
C GLY A 537 16.35 -21.39 -20.35
N SER A 538 15.08 -21.05 -20.18
CA SER A 538 14.04 -21.24 -21.19
C SER A 538 13.02 -20.10 -21.19
N VAL A 539 12.33 -19.92 -22.31
CA VAL A 539 11.35 -18.84 -22.54
C VAL A 539 10.10 -19.43 -23.15
N SER A 540 8.95 -19.08 -22.59
CA SER A 540 7.63 -19.50 -23.05
C SER A 540 6.78 -18.28 -23.41
N ARG A 541 6.04 -18.36 -24.52
CA ARG A 541 5.02 -17.37 -24.91
C ARG A 541 3.65 -18.02 -24.82
N TRP A 542 2.74 -17.39 -24.10
CA TRP A 542 1.38 -17.86 -23.84
C TRP A 542 0.34 -16.91 -24.47
N ALA A 543 -0.82 -17.47 -24.77
CA ALA A 543 -2.04 -16.74 -25.10
C ALA A 543 -3.17 -17.18 -24.18
N ILE A 544 -3.96 -16.21 -23.71
CA ILE A 544 -5.23 -16.39 -23.05
C ILE A 544 -6.33 -16.02 -24.05
N THR A 545 -7.22 -16.96 -24.35
CA THR A 545 -8.34 -16.81 -25.29
C THR A 545 -9.68 -16.62 -24.57
N PRO A 546 -10.77 -16.28 -25.28
CA PRO A 546 -12.11 -16.23 -24.72
C PRO A 546 -12.55 -17.60 -24.20
N GLY A 547 -13.52 -17.62 -23.28
CA GLY A 547 -14.18 -18.87 -22.89
C GLY A 547 -14.92 -19.49 -24.08
N ALA A 548 -15.12 -20.81 -24.08
CA ALA A 548 -15.66 -21.58 -25.21
C ALA A 548 -17.10 -21.24 -25.66
N SER A 549 -17.72 -20.20 -25.09
CA SER A 549 -19.04 -19.66 -25.43
C SER A 549 -19.03 -18.12 -25.58
N ALA A 550 -17.88 -17.51 -25.86
CA ALA A 550 -17.71 -16.07 -26.04
C ALA A 550 -16.74 -15.78 -27.20
N ASP A 551 -17.03 -14.76 -27.99
CA ASP A 551 -16.18 -14.34 -29.11
C ASP A 551 -15.03 -13.40 -28.69
N SER A 552 -15.12 -12.82 -27.48
CA SER A 552 -14.10 -11.92 -26.92
C SER A 552 -13.97 -12.05 -25.40
N ILE A 553 -12.81 -11.63 -24.87
CA ILE A 553 -12.54 -11.48 -23.44
C ILE A 553 -13.13 -10.12 -23.01
N SER A 554 -13.94 -10.10 -21.94
CA SER A 554 -14.50 -8.85 -21.42
C SER A 554 -13.40 -7.92 -20.89
N ASN A 555 -13.59 -6.61 -20.99
CA ASN A 555 -12.61 -5.62 -20.50
C ASN A 555 -12.28 -5.84 -19.00
N ALA A 556 -13.28 -6.14 -18.16
CA ALA A 556 -13.07 -6.48 -16.75
C ALA A 556 -12.22 -7.76 -16.56
N THR A 557 -12.45 -8.79 -17.38
CA THR A 557 -11.64 -10.02 -17.35
C THR A 557 -10.20 -9.76 -17.81
N ALA A 558 -10.03 -8.99 -18.88
CA ALA A 558 -8.71 -8.63 -19.40
C ALA A 558 -7.92 -7.78 -18.41
N MET A 559 -8.53 -6.76 -17.79
CA MET A 559 -7.88 -5.95 -16.75
C MET A 559 -7.53 -6.78 -15.51
N SER A 560 -8.35 -7.76 -15.12
CA SER A 560 -7.99 -8.73 -14.07
C SER A 560 -6.77 -9.59 -14.44
N ILE A 561 -6.69 -10.07 -15.69
CA ILE A 561 -5.52 -10.82 -16.20
C ILE A 561 -4.28 -9.93 -16.21
N ILE A 562 -4.38 -8.70 -16.73
CA ILE A 562 -3.26 -7.74 -16.84
C ILE A 562 -2.75 -7.35 -15.45
N SER A 563 -3.62 -6.97 -14.52
CA SER A 563 -3.28 -6.69 -13.11
C SER A 563 -2.53 -7.86 -12.46
N ARG A 564 -2.96 -9.11 -12.69
CA ARG A 564 -2.30 -10.30 -12.15
C ARG A 564 -0.91 -10.55 -12.76
N LEU A 565 -0.72 -10.20 -14.03
CA LEU A 565 0.59 -10.26 -14.70
C LEU A 565 1.53 -9.13 -14.23
N THR A 566 1.04 -7.89 -14.11
CA THR A 566 1.89 -6.70 -13.84
C THR A 566 2.22 -6.50 -12.36
N GLU A 567 1.31 -6.83 -11.44
CA GLU A 567 1.49 -6.61 -9.99
C GLU A 567 2.24 -7.77 -9.29
N HIS A 568 3.07 -8.53 -10.01
CA HIS A 568 3.78 -9.72 -9.50
C HIS A 568 2.89 -10.81 -8.84
N ARG A 569 1.58 -10.85 -9.15
CA ARG A 569 0.62 -11.76 -8.50
C ARG A 569 0.59 -13.17 -9.09
N LEU A 570 1.16 -13.40 -10.27
CA LEU A 570 1.24 -14.73 -10.91
C LEU A 570 2.23 -15.63 -10.15
N GLN A 571 1.81 -16.30 -9.07
CA GLN A 571 2.72 -17.08 -8.23
C GLN A 571 2.87 -18.53 -8.72
N LEU A 572 3.91 -18.77 -9.51
CA LEU A 572 4.32 -20.12 -9.89
C LEU A 572 5.18 -20.78 -8.78
N PRO A 573 5.03 -22.09 -8.51
CA PRO A 573 5.81 -22.80 -7.49
C PRO A 573 7.32 -22.79 -7.75
N SER A 574 8.11 -22.93 -6.67
CA SER A 574 9.58 -22.98 -6.69
C SER A 574 10.17 -24.10 -7.56
N THR A 575 9.40 -25.14 -7.90
CA THR A 575 9.76 -26.19 -8.86
C THR A 575 9.99 -25.67 -10.29
N PHE A 576 9.45 -24.51 -10.64
CA PHE A 576 9.68 -23.83 -11.92
C PHE A 576 10.89 -22.87 -11.88
N GLY A 577 11.60 -22.79 -10.75
CA GLY A 577 12.77 -21.92 -10.55
C GLY A 577 12.40 -20.44 -10.45
N SER A 578 13.40 -19.56 -10.53
CA SER A 578 13.14 -18.12 -10.67
C SER A 578 12.67 -17.79 -12.10
N TYR A 579 11.66 -16.93 -12.21
CA TYR A 579 11.04 -16.53 -13.46
C TYR A 579 10.79 -15.02 -13.51
N LYS A 580 10.66 -14.48 -14.72
CA LYS A 580 10.38 -13.06 -14.96
C LYS A 580 9.39 -12.91 -16.12
N LEU A 581 8.38 -12.07 -15.93
CA LEU A 581 7.55 -11.58 -17.02
C LEU A 581 8.42 -10.68 -17.91
N VAL A 582 8.55 -11.01 -19.18
CA VAL A 582 9.42 -10.32 -20.14
C VAL A 582 8.65 -9.27 -20.94
N ASP A 583 7.42 -9.61 -21.34
CA ASP A 583 6.60 -8.88 -22.29
C ASP A 583 5.12 -9.33 -22.14
N TRP A 584 4.17 -8.42 -22.38
CA TRP A 584 2.74 -8.73 -22.49
C TRP A 584 2.06 -7.76 -23.46
N ASN A 585 1.04 -8.26 -24.19
CA ASN A 585 0.31 -7.48 -25.19
C ASN A 585 -1.14 -7.97 -25.34
N VAL A 586 -2.07 -7.02 -25.50
CA VAL A 586 -3.49 -7.25 -25.74
C VAL A 586 -3.74 -7.21 -27.24
N VAL A 587 -4.22 -8.32 -27.80
CA VAL A 587 -4.50 -8.42 -29.23
C VAL A 587 -6.00 -8.19 -29.45
N ALA A 588 -6.33 -7.03 -30.03
CA ALA A 588 -7.67 -6.77 -30.56
C ALA A 588 -8.01 -7.77 -31.69
N PRO A 589 -9.28 -8.13 -31.89
CA PRO A 589 -9.68 -9.02 -32.99
C PRO A 589 -9.20 -8.45 -34.32
N SER A 590 -8.54 -9.29 -35.12
CA SER A 590 -8.41 -8.97 -36.53
C SER A 590 -9.83 -8.90 -37.10
N LYS A 591 -10.17 -7.76 -37.72
CA LYS A 591 -11.42 -7.66 -38.47
C LYS A 591 -11.34 -8.65 -39.63
N ARG A 592 -11.91 -9.83 -39.43
CA ARG A 592 -12.07 -10.87 -40.44
C ARG A 592 -12.60 -10.20 -41.69
N THR A 593 -11.77 -10.13 -42.72
CA THR A 593 -12.19 -9.42 -43.93
C THR A 593 -13.38 -10.17 -44.51
N TRP A 594 -14.36 -9.44 -45.02
CA TRP A 594 -15.61 -10.01 -45.54
C TRP A 594 -15.37 -11.17 -46.54
N TRP A 595 -14.25 -11.10 -47.27
CA TRP A 595 -13.69 -12.16 -48.09
C TRP A 595 -13.49 -13.50 -47.36
N GLU A 596 -12.85 -13.55 -46.19
CA GLU A 596 -12.60 -14.82 -45.48
C GLU A 596 -13.88 -15.51 -45.00
N GLN A 597 -14.90 -14.75 -44.63
CA GLN A 597 -16.19 -15.31 -44.21
C GLN A 597 -17.02 -15.83 -45.39
N TYR A 598 -16.93 -15.19 -46.56
CA TYR A 598 -17.79 -15.49 -47.70
C TYR A 598 -17.11 -16.23 -48.86
N TYR A 599 -15.79 -16.41 -48.93
CA TYR A 599 -15.15 -17.06 -50.10
C TYR A 599 -15.62 -18.51 -50.32
N MET A 600 -15.88 -19.27 -49.26
CA MET A 600 -16.44 -20.63 -49.36
C MET A 600 -17.89 -20.61 -49.88
N VAL A 601 -18.68 -19.62 -49.47
CA VAL A 601 -20.08 -19.45 -49.90
C VAL A 601 -20.14 -18.98 -51.35
N LEU A 602 -19.29 -18.02 -51.74
CA LEU A 602 -19.13 -17.54 -53.11
C LEU A 602 -18.56 -18.63 -54.03
N GLY A 603 -17.62 -19.44 -53.55
CA GLY A 603 -17.06 -20.58 -54.28
C GLY A 603 -18.10 -21.69 -54.49
N LEU A 604 -18.90 -22.01 -53.47
CA LEU A 604 -20.04 -22.92 -53.58
C LEU A 604 -21.11 -22.37 -54.54
N ALA A 605 -21.47 -21.10 -54.43
CA ALA A 605 -22.42 -20.45 -55.33
C ALA A 605 -21.91 -20.45 -56.78
N PHE A 606 -20.64 -20.12 -57.00
CA PHE A 606 -20.00 -20.18 -58.32
C PHE A 606 -20.03 -21.61 -58.89
N LEU A 607 -19.63 -22.62 -58.11
CA LEU A 607 -19.76 -24.03 -58.49
C LEU A 607 -21.20 -24.42 -58.84
N LEU A 608 -22.19 -23.98 -58.05
CA LEU A 608 -23.61 -24.25 -58.31
C LEU A 608 -24.11 -23.56 -59.60
N THR A 609 -23.71 -22.30 -59.85
CA THR A 609 -24.02 -21.62 -61.11
C THR A 609 -23.32 -22.25 -62.32
N LEU A 610 -22.09 -22.77 -62.14
CA LEU A 610 -21.37 -23.50 -63.19
C LEU A 610 -22.04 -24.85 -63.47
N LEU A 611 -22.48 -25.58 -62.45
CA LEU A 611 -23.22 -26.84 -62.59
C LEU A 611 -24.58 -26.63 -63.26
N LEU A 612 -25.33 -25.61 -62.84
CA LEU A 612 -26.60 -25.22 -63.47
C LEU A 612 -26.40 -24.71 -64.91
N GLY A 613 -25.31 -23.98 -65.17
CA GLY A 613 -24.92 -23.55 -66.51
C GLY A 613 -24.56 -24.72 -67.43
N LEU A 614 -23.78 -25.68 -66.93
CA LEU A 614 -23.45 -26.92 -67.67
C LEU A 614 -24.68 -27.80 -67.88
N LEU A 615 -25.60 -27.89 -66.92
CA LEU A 615 -26.90 -28.55 -67.09
C LEU A 615 -27.78 -27.83 -68.12
N ALA A 616 -27.83 -26.50 -68.11
CA ALA A 616 -28.56 -25.70 -69.09
C ALA A 616 -27.95 -25.85 -70.50
N ILE A 617 -26.62 -25.90 -70.63
CA ILE A 617 -25.91 -26.17 -71.88
C ILE A 617 -26.17 -27.61 -72.36
N ALA A 618 -26.15 -28.60 -71.48
CA ALA A 618 -26.48 -29.99 -71.82
C ALA A 618 -27.94 -30.12 -72.29
N MET A 619 -28.88 -29.50 -71.57
CA MET A 619 -30.30 -29.40 -71.95
C MET A 619 -30.48 -28.68 -73.29
N PHE A 620 -29.74 -27.59 -73.53
CA PHE A 620 -29.75 -26.84 -74.79
C PHE A 620 -29.14 -27.66 -75.94
N LEU A 621 -28.10 -28.45 -75.71
CA LEU A 621 -27.51 -29.35 -76.72
C LEU A 621 -28.43 -30.54 -77.03
N ILE A 622 -29.14 -31.08 -76.03
CA ILE A 622 -30.18 -32.11 -76.22
C ILE A 622 -31.40 -31.54 -76.95
N TRP A 623 -31.79 -30.29 -76.65
CA TRP A 623 -32.86 -29.59 -77.36
C TRP A 623 -32.46 -29.25 -78.80
N LYS A 624 -31.23 -28.77 -79.01
CA LYS A 624 -30.66 -28.47 -80.32
C LYS A 624 -30.49 -29.72 -81.18
N SER A 625 -30.05 -30.85 -80.61
CA SER A 625 -29.99 -32.11 -81.38
C SER A 625 -31.39 -32.62 -81.72
N ARG A 626 -32.39 -32.45 -80.84
CA ARG A 626 -33.80 -32.70 -81.14
C ARG A 626 -34.39 -31.75 -82.20
N GLN A 627 -33.94 -30.49 -82.28
CA GLN A 627 -34.31 -29.58 -83.38
C GLN A 627 -33.56 -29.93 -84.67
N GLN A 628 -32.29 -30.35 -84.63
CA GLN A 628 -31.56 -30.80 -85.81
C GLN A 628 -32.10 -32.13 -86.40
N THR A 629 -32.96 -32.85 -85.67
CA THR A 629 -33.76 -33.96 -86.21
C THR A 629 -35.15 -33.56 -86.74
N VAL A 630 -35.57 -32.28 -86.63
CA VAL A 630 -36.93 -31.84 -86.99
C VAL A 630 -36.88 -30.49 -87.74
N HIS A 631 -37.23 -30.54 -89.04
CA HIS A 631 -37.22 -29.47 -90.06
C HIS A 631 -35.88 -29.22 -90.79
N SER A 632 -35.66 -30.04 -91.82
CA SER A 632 -35.11 -29.55 -93.08
C SER A 632 -36.01 -28.46 -93.67
N TYR A 633 -35.47 -27.27 -93.97
CA TYR A 633 -35.94 -26.47 -95.11
C TYR A 633 -34.84 -25.53 -95.64
N LYS A 634 -34.90 -25.21 -96.94
CA LYS A 634 -33.95 -24.36 -97.67
C LYS A 634 -34.76 -23.59 -98.74
N PRO A 635 -34.67 -22.24 -98.77
CA PRO A 635 -33.93 -21.53 -99.83
C PRO A 635 -32.79 -20.67 -99.22
N VAL A 636 -31.66 -20.32 -99.86
CA VAL A 636 -31.33 -19.88 -101.24
C VAL A 636 -31.47 -18.36 -101.43
N ASP A 637 -30.57 -17.80 -102.26
CA ASP A 637 -30.19 -16.39 -102.48
C ASP A 637 -29.29 -15.76 -101.39
N GLU A 638 -28.21 -15.03 -101.65
CA GLU A 638 -27.12 -15.03 -102.65
C GLU A 638 -26.28 -13.77 -102.30
N ALA A 639 -24.98 -13.92 -101.96
CA ALA A 639 -23.91 -12.92 -102.16
C ALA A 639 -22.58 -13.37 -101.50
N VAL A 640 -21.57 -13.70 -102.31
CA VAL A 640 -20.21 -14.13 -101.92
C VAL A 640 -19.26 -13.87 -103.10
N PRO A 641 -17.96 -13.54 -102.92
CA PRO A 641 -17.25 -12.95 -101.77
C PRO A 641 -16.67 -11.56 -102.11
N GLU A 642 -15.94 -10.94 -101.17
CA GLU A 642 -14.61 -10.40 -101.55
C GLU A 642 -13.65 -10.49 -100.35
N GLN A 643 -12.38 -10.79 -100.63
CA GLN A 643 -11.33 -11.01 -99.64
C GLN A 643 -10.00 -10.57 -100.26
N GLU A 644 -9.47 -9.43 -99.81
CA GLU A 644 -8.22 -8.83 -100.30
C GLU A 644 -7.19 -8.66 -99.17
N LEU A 645 -5.93 -8.50 -99.54
CA LEU A 645 -4.76 -8.63 -98.65
C LEU A 645 -4.10 -7.29 -98.28
N GLN A 646 -3.01 -7.39 -97.52
CA GLN A 646 -2.17 -6.27 -97.06
C GLN A 646 -1.52 -5.53 -98.24
N PRO A 647 -1.22 -4.23 -98.05
CA PRO A 647 0.18 -3.86 -97.80
C PRO A 647 0.33 -2.92 -96.58
N LEU A 648 1.53 -2.65 -96.04
CA LEU A 648 2.90 -3.02 -96.45
C LEU A 648 3.75 -3.30 -95.20
#